data_AF-A0A553RJW6-F1
#
_entry.id   AF-A0A553RJW6-F1
#
_cell.length_a   1.000
_cell.length_b   1.000
_cell.length_c   1.000
_cell.angle_alpha   90.00
_cell.angle_beta   90.00
_cell.angle_gamma   90.00
#
_symmetry.space_group_name_H-M   'P 1'
#
loop_
_entity.id
_entity.type
_entity.pdbx_description
1 polymer ?
#
loop_
_entity_poly.entity_id
_entity_poly.type
_entity_poly.pdbx_seq_one_letter_code
_entity_poly.pdbx_strand_id
1 'polypeptide(L)'
;VSSRLKESGRGHDAQSALLNESDETERYLNTTSRWVERGAALSTVHSGDNSMDHRRTKPFLFLCVFLNGVFISTSKKEEVLLDMVASGAELGWLTSPVEHGWEMGQGAVNGSLLYNYYICNVEEREQDNWLRTTFIQRNPTASRVFVELRFVVRDCNSFNADSLTCKETFNLYISEADADIGTAFRKGQFRKVATIAPDEISSPGEMKMNTETKFVDNLSRKGFYLAFQDIGACIAIYSVRVYYKTCPATVQSLAAFPETVAGGENQGLREVAGSCVKNAVSDEQPRIYCTTEGEWVVPVSQCQCSPGFEAMKDACQALVLEGFALSSHHSFSPPSPSPSTHPSIHPSINVALSSVFTTTAPLNPYGSQTSVECQTGFFKSSVSTDACKPCPENTQPSGPGAKYCPCKDGFYRAPEDPLASACSGLPSAPPSLLATTAQMSIGKLQLSWKPPADTGGRSDISYSVLCERCEGRLCLTCGEKVRFEPGSTDLKETRVTVSELEPHLNYTFTVEARSGVSRFSTKRAISSINTALHYTDPPKVTAMHLVESSPTTLSLQWSVSHRAKPVSTRYELMYRKKENEEEKAKGKVTTYTVLVLEKNSVQISDLSPSTVYLFKVQALSSETNSGTYSMEQEFSTLPQGLQKPGNTAVILGAAIGGAIMLFIVVVVLFLRKRRRNSHSRQGPEDTYFSSPDQLKPLKTYVDPHTYEDPNTAVLKFASEIHPSHISKQKVIGAVKHAMIVTEYMENGALDKYLKCSVFARVSIRLPSTSGSDGSPFRTVAEWLDSIKMSQYSENFSMAGVLSMEQVLQMKSEDIRNIGVRLPGHLKRIAYSILGLKDQTSTLSVFAV
;
A
#
# COMPACT_ATOMS: atom_id res chain seq x y z
N VAL A 1 -13.79 -24.96 -12.67
CA VAL A 1 -14.19 -26.28 -13.19
C VAL A 1 -15.71 -26.30 -13.35
N SER A 2 -16.20 -26.05 -14.57
CA SER A 2 -17.36 -26.75 -15.10
C SER A 2 -17.49 -26.41 -16.59
N SER A 3 -17.22 -27.42 -17.42
CA SER A 3 -17.58 -27.46 -18.83
C SER A 3 -18.14 -28.86 -19.06
N ARG A 4 -19.46 -28.96 -19.22
CA ARG A 4 -20.23 -30.00 -19.94
C ARG A 4 -21.63 -30.06 -19.35
N LEU A 5 -22.63 -29.76 -20.17
CA LEU A 5 -23.63 -30.76 -20.58
C LEU A 5 -24.45 -30.18 -21.73
N LYS A 6 -24.46 -30.93 -22.83
CA LYS A 6 -25.24 -30.73 -24.04
C LYS A 6 -26.17 -31.95 -24.14
N GLU A 7 -27.36 -31.72 -24.69
CA GLU A 7 -28.32 -32.68 -25.24
C GLU A 7 -29.21 -33.50 -24.27
N SER A 8 -30.51 -33.18 -24.26
CA SER A 8 -31.55 -34.05 -24.82
C SER A 8 -32.88 -33.30 -24.86
N GLY A 9 -33.51 -33.25 -26.03
CA GLY A 9 -34.79 -32.57 -26.24
C GLY A 9 -36.01 -33.40 -25.87
N ARG A 10 -37.10 -32.70 -25.52
CA ARG A 10 -38.47 -32.96 -25.99
C ARG A 10 -39.36 -31.78 -25.59
N GLY A 11 -40.04 -31.23 -26.59
CA GLY A 11 -41.01 -30.16 -26.43
C GLY A 11 -42.39 -30.64 -25.99
N HIS A 12 -43.25 -29.65 -25.76
CA HIS A 12 -44.64 -29.70 -25.29
C HIS A 12 -44.81 -29.88 -23.79
N ASP A 13 -44.68 -28.76 -23.05
CA ASP A 13 -45.56 -28.36 -21.93
C ASP A 13 -45.08 -27.01 -21.33
N ALA A 14 -45.00 -25.97 -22.17
CA ALA A 14 -44.56 -24.63 -21.76
C ALA A 14 -45.60 -23.57 -22.17
N GLN A 15 -46.84 -23.74 -21.73
CA GLN A 15 -47.82 -22.63 -21.78
C GLN A 15 -48.87 -22.64 -20.67
N SER A 16 -48.76 -23.55 -19.68
CA SER A 16 -49.68 -23.62 -18.53
C SER A 16 -49.02 -23.30 -17.17
N ALA A 17 -47.69 -23.16 -17.13
CA ALA A 17 -46.95 -22.92 -15.88
C ALA A 17 -46.69 -21.43 -15.54
N LEU A 18 -46.99 -20.50 -16.46
CA LEU A 18 -46.75 -19.05 -16.26
C LEU A 18 -47.94 -18.28 -15.67
N LEU A 19 -49.01 -18.97 -15.28
CA LEU A 19 -50.19 -18.36 -14.64
C LEU A 19 -50.41 -18.79 -13.17
N ASN A 20 -49.52 -19.61 -12.61
CA ASN A 20 -49.61 -20.04 -11.20
C ASN A 20 -48.47 -19.54 -10.30
N GLU A 21 -47.43 -18.88 -10.82
CA GLU A 21 -46.37 -18.26 -10.02
C GLU A 21 -46.62 -16.78 -9.68
N SER A 22 -47.63 -16.15 -10.29
CA SER A 22 -48.04 -14.77 -9.97
C SER A 22 -49.04 -14.68 -8.81
N ASP A 23 -49.66 -15.78 -8.39
CA ASP A 23 -50.70 -15.80 -7.33
C ASP A 23 -50.18 -16.27 -5.95
N GLU A 24 -48.93 -16.76 -5.88
CA GLU A 24 -48.25 -17.10 -4.60
C GLU A 24 -47.38 -15.95 -4.04
N THR A 25 -46.92 -15.03 -4.90
CA THR A 25 -46.15 -13.84 -4.48
C THR A 25 -47.04 -12.74 -3.91
N GLU A 26 -48.30 -12.65 -4.33
CA GLU A 26 -49.28 -11.69 -3.81
C GLU A 26 -49.84 -12.09 -2.42
N ARG A 27 -49.73 -13.37 -2.07
CA ARG A 27 -50.18 -13.93 -0.78
C ARG A 27 -49.16 -13.75 0.37
N TYR A 28 -47.88 -13.60 0.04
CA TYR A 28 -46.80 -13.34 1.01
C TYR A 28 -46.65 -11.84 1.37
N LEU A 29 -47.03 -10.93 0.45
CA LEU A 29 -47.02 -9.48 0.71
C LEU A 29 -48.23 -9.01 1.54
N ASN A 30 -49.38 -9.68 1.42
CA ASN A 30 -50.58 -9.36 2.20
C ASN A 30 -50.57 -9.92 3.64
N THR A 31 -49.66 -10.84 3.97
CA THR A 31 -49.48 -11.33 5.34
C THR A 31 -48.49 -10.51 6.14
N THR A 32 -47.58 -9.75 5.50
CA THR A 32 -46.62 -8.87 6.18
C THR A 32 -47.19 -7.48 6.49
N SER A 33 -48.16 -6.98 5.71
CA SER A 33 -48.86 -5.71 6.04
C SER A 33 -49.79 -5.84 7.26
N ARG A 34 -50.33 -7.04 7.52
CA ARG A 34 -51.27 -7.30 8.64
C ARG A 34 -50.62 -7.39 10.03
N TRP A 35 -49.28 -7.47 10.11
CA TRP A 35 -48.55 -7.49 11.38
C TRP A 35 -48.05 -6.11 11.82
N VAL A 36 -48.01 -5.12 10.91
CA VAL A 36 -47.57 -3.75 11.21
C VAL A 36 -48.71 -2.92 11.83
N GLU A 37 -49.98 -3.20 11.49
CA GLU A 37 -51.14 -2.46 12.03
C GLU A 37 -51.64 -2.94 13.42
N ARG A 38 -51.21 -4.10 13.93
CA ARG A 38 -51.61 -4.58 15.27
C ARG A 38 -50.64 -4.22 16.41
N GLY A 39 -49.55 -3.52 16.11
CA GLY A 39 -48.53 -3.12 17.09
C GLY A 39 -48.80 -1.80 17.83
N ALA A 40 -49.86 -1.06 17.45
CA ALA A 40 -50.10 0.31 17.93
C ALA A 40 -51.33 0.48 18.84
N ALA A 41 -51.93 -0.60 19.36
CA ALA A 41 -53.10 -0.52 20.23
C ALA A 41 -53.00 -1.49 21.41
N LEU A 42 -52.30 -1.10 22.49
CA LEU A 42 -52.52 -1.59 23.86
C LEU A 42 -51.67 -0.77 24.84
N SER A 43 -52.19 0.41 25.21
CA SER A 43 -51.74 1.16 26.38
C SER A 43 -52.93 1.55 27.23
N THR A 44 -53.45 0.63 28.03
CA THR A 44 -54.32 0.96 29.18
C THR A 44 -54.41 -0.22 30.14
N VAL A 45 -53.88 -0.01 31.36
CA VAL A 45 -54.46 -0.43 32.66
C VAL A 45 -54.47 -1.94 33.00
N HIS A 46 -53.60 -2.39 33.91
CA HIS A 46 -53.90 -2.66 35.34
C HIS A 46 -52.69 -3.27 36.09
N SER A 47 -52.53 -2.90 37.36
CA SER A 47 -51.55 -3.42 38.32
C SER A 47 -51.67 -4.92 38.58
N GLY A 48 -50.54 -5.61 38.80
CA GLY A 48 -50.53 -6.99 39.29
C GLY A 48 -49.14 -7.62 39.31
N ASP A 49 -48.44 -7.39 40.42
CA ASP A 49 -47.52 -8.27 41.15
C ASP A 49 -46.69 -9.40 40.48
N ASN A 50 -45.41 -9.41 40.88
CA ASN A 50 -44.46 -10.51 41.07
C ASN A 50 -43.75 -11.28 39.91
N SER A 51 -42.41 -11.22 40.03
CA SER A 51 -41.41 -12.28 39.84
C SER A 51 -40.79 -12.57 38.44
N MET A 52 -39.51 -12.18 38.34
CA MET A 52 -38.34 -12.81 37.69
C MET A 52 -38.50 -13.49 36.31
N ASP A 53 -37.79 -12.99 35.30
CA ASP A 53 -36.65 -13.74 34.75
C ASP A 53 -35.70 -12.90 33.87
N HIS A 54 -34.40 -12.97 34.18
CA HIS A 54 -33.35 -12.11 33.63
C HIS A 54 -32.52 -12.88 32.59
N ARG A 55 -33.10 -13.19 31.41
CA ARG A 55 -32.36 -13.94 30.38
C ARG A 55 -32.84 -13.79 28.91
N ARG A 56 -33.39 -12.64 28.51
CA ARG A 56 -33.84 -12.44 27.11
C ARG A 56 -33.58 -11.08 26.47
N THR A 57 -32.62 -10.30 26.95
CA THR A 57 -32.35 -8.92 26.47
C THR A 57 -31.17 -8.77 25.49
N LYS A 58 -30.49 -9.85 25.11
CA LYS A 58 -29.33 -9.76 24.19
C LYS A 58 -29.60 -9.92 22.67
N PRO A 59 -30.66 -10.62 22.18
CA PRO A 59 -30.88 -10.72 20.73
C PRO A 59 -31.66 -9.53 20.15
N PHE A 60 -32.42 -8.79 20.95
CA PHE A 60 -33.21 -7.63 20.49
C PHE A 60 -32.35 -6.39 20.23
N LEU A 61 -31.34 -6.15 21.07
CA LEU A 61 -30.38 -5.05 20.90
C LEU A 61 -29.50 -5.24 19.66
N PHE A 62 -29.16 -6.48 19.30
CA PHE A 62 -28.40 -6.76 18.07
C PHE A 62 -29.24 -6.51 16.81
N LEU A 63 -30.51 -6.90 16.81
CA LEU A 63 -31.40 -6.69 15.65
C LEU A 63 -31.73 -5.20 15.43
N CYS A 64 -31.92 -4.43 16.50
CA CYS A 64 -32.13 -2.98 16.39
C CYS A 64 -30.86 -2.23 15.96
N VAL A 65 -29.66 -2.68 16.33
CA VAL A 65 -28.39 -2.09 15.87
C VAL A 65 -28.10 -2.46 14.41
N PHE A 66 -28.46 -3.67 13.96
CA PHE A 66 -28.32 -4.06 12.55
C PHE A 66 -29.33 -3.37 11.63
N LEU A 67 -30.57 -3.17 12.07
CA LEU A 67 -31.57 -2.43 11.28
C LEU A 67 -31.30 -0.93 11.26
N ASN A 68 -30.71 -0.34 12.30
CA ASN A 68 -30.27 1.07 12.28
C ASN A 68 -28.88 1.28 11.64
N GLY A 69 -28.07 0.21 11.47
CA GLY A 69 -26.74 0.28 10.86
C GLY A 69 -26.71 0.22 9.34
N VAL A 70 -27.84 -0.11 8.69
CA VAL A 70 -27.98 -0.17 7.22
C VAL A 70 -28.73 1.05 6.67
N PHE A 71 -29.32 1.89 7.53
CA PHE A 71 -29.76 3.21 7.09
C PHE A 71 -28.54 4.13 6.98
N ILE A 72 -27.90 4.09 5.81
CA ILE A 72 -27.25 5.30 5.29
C ILE A 72 -28.29 6.40 5.45
N SER A 73 -27.96 7.45 6.19
CA SER A 73 -28.77 8.68 6.19
C SER A 73 -28.79 9.17 4.75
N THR A 74 -29.83 8.81 4.00
CA THR A 74 -30.03 9.26 2.63
C THR A 74 -30.43 10.73 2.72
N SER A 75 -29.41 11.58 2.73
CA SER A 75 -29.59 13.03 2.67
C SER A 75 -30.10 13.40 1.28
N LYS A 76 -31.39 13.24 1.02
CA LYS A 76 -32.02 13.79 -0.20
C LYS A 76 -31.85 15.31 -0.21
N LYS A 77 -31.39 15.87 -1.34
CA LYS A 77 -31.22 17.32 -1.50
C LYS A 77 -32.18 17.83 -2.55
N GLU A 78 -33.02 18.78 -2.15
CA GLU A 78 -34.02 19.43 -3.01
C GLU A 78 -33.53 20.81 -3.44
N GLU A 79 -33.48 21.03 -4.75
CA GLU A 79 -33.09 22.31 -5.35
C GLU A 79 -34.34 23.09 -5.79
N VAL A 80 -34.61 24.20 -5.12
CA VAL A 80 -35.84 25.00 -5.30
C VAL A 80 -35.70 25.96 -6.48
N LEU A 81 -36.67 25.90 -7.39
CA LEU A 81 -36.79 26.74 -8.58
C LEU A 81 -37.75 27.92 -8.38
N LEU A 82 -38.80 27.73 -7.58
CA LEU A 82 -39.78 28.75 -7.21
C LEU A 82 -40.27 28.49 -5.78
N ASP A 83 -40.35 29.55 -4.98
CA ASP A 83 -40.97 29.51 -3.66
C ASP A 83 -41.83 30.77 -3.46
N MET A 84 -43.15 30.57 -3.47
CA MET A 84 -44.12 31.64 -3.30
C MET A 84 -43.99 32.34 -1.94
N VAL A 85 -43.78 31.57 -0.87
CA VAL A 85 -43.73 32.10 0.50
C VAL A 85 -42.47 32.95 0.68
N ALA A 86 -41.33 32.47 0.16
CA ALA A 86 -40.07 33.22 0.20
C ALA A 86 -40.12 34.51 -0.63
N SER A 87 -40.97 34.56 -1.67
CA SER A 87 -41.12 35.74 -2.54
C SER A 87 -42.01 36.85 -1.95
N GLY A 88 -42.88 36.51 -0.99
CA GLY A 88 -43.74 37.48 -0.28
C GLY A 88 -44.57 38.37 -1.22
N ALA A 89 -44.55 39.69 -0.98
CA ALA A 89 -45.29 40.69 -1.77
C ALA A 89 -44.75 40.91 -3.19
N GLU A 90 -43.62 40.30 -3.55
CA GLU A 90 -42.97 40.51 -4.86
C GLU A 90 -43.57 39.64 -5.98
N LEU A 91 -44.63 38.88 -5.69
CA LEU A 91 -45.28 37.97 -6.62
C LEU A 91 -46.02 38.75 -7.72
N GLY A 92 -45.48 38.74 -8.93
CA GLY A 92 -46.06 39.42 -10.11
C GLY A 92 -46.72 38.43 -11.07
N TRP A 93 -47.54 37.49 -10.58
CA TRP A 93 -48.17 36.49 -11.46
C TRP A 93 -49.28 37.12 -12.30
N LEU A 94 -49.46 36.58 -13.51
CA LEU A 94 -50.40 37.11 -14.49
C LEU A 94 -51.77 36.47 -14.28
N THR A 95 -52.81 37.30 -14.22
CA THR A 95 -54.20 36.88 -14.08
C THR A 95 -54.96 37.08 -15.40
N SER A 96 -55.86 36.17 -15.74
CA SER A 96 -56.72 36.27 -16.91
C SER A 96 -58.09 35.64 -16.62
N PRO A 97 -59.19 36.42 -16.60
CA PRO A 97 -59.25 37.87 -16.82
C PRO A 97 -58.51 38.65 -15.72
N VAL A 98 -58.13 39.90 -16.02
CA VAL A 98 -57.41 40.77 -15.08
C VAL A 98 -58.33 41.25 -13.97
N GLU A 99 -59.58 41.57 -14.33
CA GLU A 99 -60.66 41.95 -13.41
C GLU A 99 -61.59 40.76 -13.23
N HIS A 100 -62.17 40.63 -12.04
CA HIS A 100 -63.11 39.54 -11.68
C HIS A 100 -62.50 38.13 -11.78
N GLY A 101 -61.18 37.99 -11.76
CA GLY A 101 -60.45 36.72 -11.78
C GLY A 101 -59.75 36.42 -10.46
N TRP A 102 -58.54 35.85 -10.56
CA TRP A 102 -57.70 35.62 -9.38
C TRP A 102 -57.21 36.95 -8.79
N GLU A 103 -57.27 37.06 -7.46
CA GLU A 103 -56.83 38.23 -6.72
C GLU A 103 -55.69 37.86 -5.77
N MET A 104 -54.79 38.82 -5.52
CA MET A 104 -53.77 38.66 -4.48
C MET A 104 -54.28 39.25 -3.16
N GLY A 105 -54.21 38.47 -2.10
CA GLY A 105 -54.57 38.88 -0.75
C GLY A 105 -53.47 38.58 0.28
N GLN A 106 -53.81 38.86 1.53
CA GLN A 106 -53.01 38.47 2.68
C GLN A 106 -53.93 37.82 3.72
N GLY A 107 -53.57 36.63 4.19
CA GLY A 107 -54.31 35.87 5.20
C GLY A 107 -53.43 35.54 6.39
N ALA A 108 -53.98 35.62 7.60
CA ALA A 108 -53.30 35.17 8.81
C ALA A 108 -53.42 33.63 8.93
N VAL A 109 -52.29 32.94 8.89
CA VAL A 109 -52.20 31.48 9.05
C VAL A 109 -51.30 31.20 10.24
N ASN A 110 -51.83 30.56 11.28
CA ASN A 110 -51.10 30.24 12.51
C ASN A 110 -50.33 31.45 13.11
N GLY A 111 -50.95 32.64 13.08
CA GLY A 111 -50.36 33.88 13.59
C GLY A 111 -49.35 34.58 12.68
N SER A 112 -49.00 33.99 11.52
CA SER A 112 -48.15 34.63 10.50
C SER A 112 -48.98 35.15 9.34
N LEU A 113 -48.69 36.36 8.86
CA LEU A 113 -49.34 36.93 7.68
C LEU A 113 -48.69 36.39 6.41
N LEU A 114 -49.44 35.61 5.63
CA LEU A 114 -48.99 35.04 4.36
C LEU A 114 -49.74 35.67 3.19
N TYR A 115 -49.02 35.95 2.11
CA TYR A 115 -49.63 36.33 0.84
C TYR A 115 -50.28 35.10 0.20
N ASN A 116 -51.43 35.30 -0.41
CA ASN A 116 -52.15 34.26 -1.12
C ASN A 116 -52.71 34.77 -2.44
N TYR A 117 -52.98 33.84 -3.35
CA TYR A 117 -53.85 34.10 -4.50
C TYR A 117 -55.17 33.41 -4.25
N TYR A 118 -56.29 34.14 -4.31
CA TYR A 118 -57.61 33.60 -4.03
C TYR A 118 -58.62 33.95 -5.13
N ILE A 119 -59.68 33.16 -5.20
CA ILE A 119 -60.84 33.36 -6.08
C ILE A 119 -62.06 32.67 -5.47
N CYS A 120 -63.26 33.27 -5.62
CA CYS A 120 -64.49 32.73 -5.02
C CYS A 120 -65.75 33.09 -5.84
N ASN A 121 -65.70 32.92 -7.16
CA ASN A 121 -66.79 33.25 -8.08
C ASN A 121 -67.75 32.06 -8.26
N VAL A 122 -68.35 31.58 -7.17
CA VAL A 122 -69.17 30.34 -7.17
C VAL A 122 -70.58 30.51 -7.77
N GLU A 123 -71.06 31.75 -7.87
CA GLU A 123 -72.42 32.08 -8.33
C GLU A 123 -72.56 32.11 -9.87
N GLU A 124 -71.44 32.20 -10.59
CA GLU A 124 -71.44 32.33 -12.05
C GLU A 124 -71.43 30.95 -12.75
N ARG A 125 -72.23 30.81 -13.83
CA ARG A 125 -72.47 29.50 -14.48
C ARG A 125 -71.35 28.99 -15.37
N GLU A 126 -70.45 29.87 -15.84
CA GLU A 126 -69.32 29.52 -16.70
C GLU A 126 -68.09 30.33 -16.28
N GLN A 127 -67.19 29.69 -15.53
CA GLN A 127 -65.92 30.28 -15.09
C GLN A 127 -64.74 29.69 -15.85
N ASP A 128 -63.77 30.54 -16.18
CA ASP A 128 -62.50 30.15 -16.80
C ASP A 128 -61.38 31.11 -16.39
N ASN A 129 -61.03 31.05 -15.11
CA ASN A 129 -60.13 32.00 -14.45
C ASN A 129 -58.72 31.42 -14.36
N TRP A 130 -57.75 32.08 -14.97
CA TRP A 130 -56.37 31.64 -15.05
C TRP A 130 -55.44 32.50 -14.21
N LEU A 131 -54.56 31.84 -13.46
CA LEU A 131 -53.42 32.43 -12.77
C LEU A 131 -52.14 31.78 -13.28
N ARG A 132 -51.22 32.55 -13.85
CA ARG A 132 -49.96 32.04 -14.41
C ARG A 132 -48.76 32.60 -13.66
N THR A 133 -47.84 31.73 -13.28
CA THR A 133 -46.58 32.11 -12.65
C THR A 133 -45.71 32.98 -13.56
N THR A 134 -44.64 33.54 -12.99
CA THR A 134 -43.49 34.04 -13.77
C THR A 134 -42.74 32.89 -14.43
N PHE A 135 -41.83 33.20 -15.36
CA PHE A 135 -40.99 32.20 -16.01
C PHE A 135 -40.09 31.49 -15.00
N ILE A 136 -40.14 30.16 -14.97
CA ILE A 136 -39.33 29.32 -14.09
C ILE A 136 -38.19 28.73 -14.91
N GLN A 137 -36.95 29.12 -14.59
CA GLN A 137 -35.75 28.62 -15.25
C GLN A 137 -35.48 27.17 -14.81
N ARG A 138 -35.36 26.25 -15.77
CA ARG A 138 -35.06 24.84 -15.52
C ARG A 138 -33.56 24.59 -15.54
N ASN A 139 -33.09 23.70 -14.66
CA ASN A 139 -31.75 23.12 -14.80
C ASN A 139 -31.71 22.23 -16.06
N PRO A 140 -30.77 22.43 -17.00
CA PRO A 140 -30.73 21.67 -18.26
C PRO A 140 -30.78 20.15 -18.11
N THR A 141 -30.20 19.61 -17.02
CA THR A 141 -30.15 18.17 -16.76
C THR A 141 -31.34 17.62 -15.97
N ALA A 142 -32.24 18.48 -15.49
CA ALA A 142 -33.45 18.09 -14.75
C ALA A 142 -34.63 17.89 -15.71
N SER A 143 -35.01 16.65 -16.01
CA SER A 143 -36.19 16.35 -16.83
C SER A 143 -37.49 16.34 -16.03
N ARG A 144 -37.38 16.17 -14.70
CA ARG A 144 -38.49 16.05 -13.76
C ARG A 144 -38.43 17.17 -12.71
N VAL A 145 -39.58 17.78 -12.43
CA VAL A 145 -39.77 18.74 -11.33
C VAL A 145 -40.98 18.36 -10.49
N PHE A 146 -40.97 18.77 -9.24
CA PHE A 146 -42.04 18.60 -8.26
C PHE A 146 -42.68 19.95 -8.01
N VAL A 147 -44.00 19.96 -7.93
CA VAL A 147 -44.85 21.12 -7.63
C VAL A 147 -45.62 20.78 -6.36
N GLU A 148 -45.19 21.35 -5.25
CA GLU A 148 -45.85 21.28 -3.95
C GLU A 148 -46.75 22.52 -3.79
N LEU A 149 -48.03 22.28 -3.56
CA LEU A 149 -49.06 23.30 -3.39
C LEU A 149 -49.56 23.26 -1.95
N ARG A 150 -49.73 24.43 -1.33
CA ARG A 150 -50.50 24.57 -0.10
C ARG A 150 -51.66 25.50 -0.33
N PHE A 151 -52.88 25.01 -0.11
CA PHE A 151 -54.10 25.71 -0.50
C PHE A 151 -55.26 25.38 0.42
N VAL A 152 -56.29 26.22 0.34
CA VAL A 152 -57.55 26.06 1.06
C VAL A 152 -58.67 26.03 0.04
N VAL A 153 -59.65 25.15 0.26
CA VAL A 153 -60.89 25.09 -0.51
C VAL A 153 -62.05 25.17 0.47
N ARG A 154 -63.04 26.00 0.17
CA ARG A 154 -64.25 26.16 0.99
C ARG A 154 -65.36 25.23 0.50
N ASP A 155 -66.10 24.67 1.45
CA ASP A 155 -67.22 23.75 1.19
C ASP A 155 -68.31 24.39 0.33
N CYS A 156 -68.69 23.73 -0.77
CA CYS A 156 -69.77 24.21 -1.63
C CYS A 156 -71.13 24.25 -0.90
N ASN A 157 -71.33 23.37 0.09
CA ASN A 157 -72.55 23.37 0.92
C ASN A 157 -72.62 24.57 1.87
N SER A 158 -71.51 25.31 2.05
CA SER A 158 -71.50 26.53 2.85
C SER A 158 -72.07 27.75 2.14
N PHE A 159 -72.42 27.62 0.86
CA PHE A 159 -73.06 28.65 0.06
C PHE A 159 -74.56 28.37 -0.10
N ASN A 160 -75.35 29.39 -0.46
CA ASN A 160 -76.81 29.26 -0.58
C ASN A 160 -77.19 28.31 -1.73
N ALA A 161 -78.43 27.78 -1.68
CA ALA A 161 -78.97 26.75 -2.57
C ALA A 161 -78.93 27.05 -4.09
N ASP A 162 -78.63 28.30 -4.48
CA ASP A 162 -78.44 28.71 -5.89
C ASP A 162 -77.05 28.35 -6.45
N SER A 163 -76.14 27.83 -5.63
CA SER A 163 -74.74 27.51 -5.98
C SER A 163 -74.57 26.15 -6.68
N LEU A 164 -75.50 25.77 -7.56
CA LEU A 164 -75.47 24.49 -8.30
C LEU A 164 -74.24 24.32 -9.22
N THR A 165 -73.47 25.40 -9.42
CA THR A 165 -72.28 25.48 -10.28
C THR A 165 -70.97 25.45 -9.49
N CYS A 166 -71.04 25.42 -8.15
CA CYS A 166 -69.87 25.40 -7.28
C CYS A 166 -69.05 24.12 -7.45
N LYS A 167 -67.73 24.26 -7.43
CA LYS A 167 -66.77 23.16 -7.48
C LYS A 167 -65.77 23.26 -6.34
N GLU A 168 -65.16 22.12 -6.00
CA GLU A 168 -64.17 22.02 -4.92
C GLU A 168 -62.78 21.66 -5.47
N THR A 169 -62.57 21.83 -6.77
CA THR A 169 -61.33 21.46 -7.46
C THR A 169 -60.89 22.54 -8.42
N PHE A 170 -59.59 22.62 -8.67
CA PHE A 170 -58.98 23.45 -9.71
C PHE A 170 -57.98 22.65 -10.51
N ASN A 171 -57.54 23.18 -11.64
CA ASN A 171 -56.63 22.48 -12.53
C ASN A 171 -55.23 23.10 -12.52
N LEU A 172 -54.21 22.26 -12.48
CA LEU A 172 -52.81 22.63 -12.68
C LEU A 172 -52.42 22.39 -14.13
N TYR A 173 -51.76 23.37 -14.74
CA TYR A 173 -51.28 23.37 -16.11
C TYR A 173 -49.81 23.77 -16.20
N ILE A 174 -49.16 23.38 -17.31
CA ILE A 174 -47.78 23.76 -17.62
C ILE A 174 -47.62 24.15 -19.09
N SER A 175 -46.72 25.11 -19.38
CA SER A 175 -46.26 25.44 -20.73
C SER A 175 -44.74 25.61 -20.77
N GLU A 176 -44.06 24.85 -21.63
CA GLU A 176 -42.60 24.90 -21.79
C GLU A 176 -42.16 26.01 -22.77
N ALA A 177 -41.13 26.78 -22.41
CA ALA A 177 -40.60 27.86 -23.23
C ALA A 177 -39.06 27.96 -23.10
N ASP A 178 -38.41 28.42 -24.17
CA ASP A 178 -36.96 28.62 -24.17
C ASP A 178 -36.51 29.98 -23.61
N ALA A 179 -37.45 30.90 -23.42
CA ALA A 179 -37.22 32.23 -22.86
C ALA A 179 -38.49 32.79 -22.21
N ASP A 180 -38.33 33.86 -21.44
CA ASP A 180 -39.44 34.62 -20.87
C ASP A 180 -40.28 35.29 -21.99
N ILE A 181 -41.56 34.95 -22.07
CA ILE A 181 -42.52 35.47 -23.06
C ILE A 181 -43.30 36.68 -22.53
N GLY A 182 -42.98 37.14 -21.31
CA GLY A 182 -43.58 38.31 -20.67
C GLY A 182 -45.08 38.15 -20.42
N THR A 183 -45.85 39.17 -20.77
CA THR A 183 -47.31 39.22 -20.51
C THR A 183 -48.14 38.51 -21.58
N ALA A 184 -47.53 37.97 -22.63
CA ALA A 184 -48.27 37.20 -23.63
C ALA A 184 -48.87 35.94 -22.99
N PHE A 185 -50.20 35.81 -23.05
CA PHE A 185 -50.93 34.68 -22.48
C PHE A 185 -51.80 34.01 -23.53
N ARG A 186 -51.57 32.71 -23.77
CA ARG A 186 -52.32 31.90 -24.74
C ARG A 186 -52.73 30.58 -24.10
N LYS A 187 -54.02 30.44 -23.77
CA LYS A 187 -54.59 29.26 -23.09
C LYS A 187 -54.24 27.94 -23.80
N GLY A 188 -54.31 27.90 -25.13
CA GLY A 188 -54.02 26.69 -25.92
C GLY A 188 -52.57 26.19 -25.89
N GLN A 189 -51.61 26.94 -25.31
CA GLN A 189 -50.22 26.51 -25.16
C GLN A 189 -49.96 25.74 -23.85
N PHE A 190 -50.96 25.69 -22.97
CA PHE A 190 -50.86 25.03 -21.68
C PHE A 190 -51.40 23.60 -21.78
N ARG A 191 -50.60 22.62 -21.36
CA ARG A 191 -51.04 21.24 -21.19
C ARG A 191 -51.49 21.02 -19.74
N LYS A 192 -52.58 20.29 -19.55
CA LYS A 192 -53.07 19.94 -18.21
C LYS A 192 -52.12 18.95 -17.55
N VAL A 193 -51.74 19.23 -16.31
CA VAL A 193 -50.90 18.35 -15.46
C VAL A 193 -51.81 17.47 -14.61
N ALA A 194 -52.70 18.08 -13.82
CA ALA A 194 -53.61 17.39 -12.93
C ALA A 194 -54.82 18.24 -12.57
N THR A 195 -55.91 17.59 -12.14
CA THR A 195 -56.96 18.23 -11.33
C THR A 195 -56.52 18.11 -9.86
N ILE A 196 -56.54 19.22 -9.13
CA ILE A 196 -56.18 19.32 -7.72
C ILE A 196 -57.47 19.36 -6.90
N ALA A 197 -57.55 18.44 -5.94
CA ALA A 197 -58.64 18.34 -4.98
C ALA A 197 -58.09 18.44 -3.56
N PRO A 198 -58.84 18.96 -2.60
CA PRO A 198 -58.48 18.96 -1.19
C PRO A 198 -58.65 17.57 -0.57
N ASP A 199 -57.79 17.22 0.38
CA ASP A 199 -58.00 16.09 1.30
C ASP A 199 -59.05 16.45 2.35
N GLU A 200 -59.01 17.68 2.85
CA GLU A 200 -59.93 18.25 3.83
C GLU A 200 -60.54 19.57 3.34
N ILE A 201 -61.86 19.71 3.44
CA ILE A 201 -62.60 20.89 3.01
C ILE A 201 -62.82 21.84 4.19
N SER A 202 -62.71 23.16 3.96
CA SER A 202 -62.90 24.17 5.01
C SER A 202 -64.38 24.53 5.21
N SER A 203 -64.83 24.35 6.45
CA SER A 203 -66.15 24.76 6.93
C SER A 203 -66.19 26.23 7.36
N PRO A 204 -67.37 26.86 7.49
CA PRO A 204 -67.49 28.21 8.02
C PRO A 204 -66.81 28.36 9.39
N GLY A 205 -65.82 29.25 9.50
CA GLY A 205 -65.09 29.52 10.75
C GLY A 205 -63.90 28.59 11.02
N GLU A 206 -63.64 27.59 10.17
CA GLU A 206 -62.49 26.68 10.29
C GLU A 206 -61.69 26.65 8.99
N MET A 207 -60.38 26.95 9.08
CA MET A 207 -59.46 26.92 7.94
C MET A 207 -58.69 25.59 7.93
N LYS A 208 -58.88 24.80 6.87
CA LYS A 208 -58.13 23.55 6.62
C LYS A 208 -57.12 23.75 5.49
N MET A 209 -55.83 23.70 5.84
CA MET A 209 -54.73 23.83 4.88
C MET A 209 -54.41 22.46 4.26
N ASN A 210 -54.60 22.33 2.95
CA ASN A 210 -54.28 21.14 2.18
C ASN A 210 -52.88 21.24 1.59
N THR A 211 -52.20 20.11 1.45
CA THR A 211 -50.88 20.04 0.79
C THR A 211 -50.87 18.96 -0.28
N GLU A 212 -50.70 19.34 -1.54
CA GLU A 212 -50.66 18.41 -2.67
C GLU A 212 -49.32 18.51 -3.39
N THR A 213 -48.69 17.37 -3.68
CA THR A 213 -47.47 17.31 -4.50
C THR A 213 -47.74 16.60 -5.81
N LYS A 214 -47.50 17.28 -6.93
CA LYS A 214 -47.52 16.69 -8.28
C LYS A 214 -46.14 16.78 -8.89
N PHE A 215 -45.83 15.91 -9.83
CA PHE A 215 -44.60 15.98 -10.60
C PHE A 215 -44.91 16.20 -12.08
N VAL A 216 -43.97 16.85 -12.77
CA VAL A 216 -44.01 17.01 -14.21
C VAL A 216 -42.72 16.43 -14.77
N ASP A 217 -42.86 15.47 -15.69
CA ASP A 217 -41.73 14.78 -16.33
C ASP A 217 -41.59 15.17 -17.80
N ASN A 218 -40.50 14.69 -18.41
CA ASN A 218 -40.11 14.89 -19.81
C ASN A 218 -39.97 16.36 -20.21
N LEU A 219 -39.52 17.21 -19.29
CA LEU A 219 -39.21 18.61 -19.58
C LEU A 219 -37.94 18.71 -20.45
N SER A 220 -38.04 19.44 -21.56
CA SER A 220 -36.98 19.52 -22.56
C SER A 220 -36.50 20.95 -22.81
N ARG A 221 -37.37 21.95 -22.70
CA ARG A 221 -37.03 23.36 -22.95
C ARG A 221 -36.28 24.01 -21.80
N LYS A 222 -35.75 25.23 -22.00
CA LYS A 222 -34.94 25.93 -20.98
C LYS A 222 -35.70 26.33 -19.71
N GLY A 223 -37.02 26.45 -19.79
CA GLY A 223 -37.87 26.76 -18.64
C GLY A 223 -39.33 26.50 -18.93
N PHE A 224 -40.19 26.89 -18.00
CA PHE A 224 -41.63 26.66 -18.10
C PHE A 224 -42.43 27.65 -17.26
N TYR A 225 -43.73 27.70 -17.52
CA TYR A 225 -44.73 28.38 -16.71
C TYR A 225 -45.67 27.37 -16.09
N LEU A 226 -46.07 27.59 -14.85
CA LEU A 226 -47.23 26.93 -14.28
C LEU A 226 -48.45 27.84 -14.41
N ALA A 227 -49.61 27.24 -14.59
CA ALA A 227 -50.88 27.95 -14.52
C ALA A 227 -51.93 27.18 -13.72
N PHE A 228 -52.78 27.93 -13.04
CA PHE A 228 -53.88 27.42 -12.22
C PHE A 228 -55.17 27.91 -12.85
N GLN A 229 -56.06 26.98 -13.19
CA GLN A 229 -57.34 27.28 -13.78
C GLN A 229 -58.44 26.95 -12.78
N ASP A 230 -59.24 27.96 -12.45
CA ASP A 230 -60.50 27.83 -11.73
C ASP A 230 -61.68 27.79 -12.72
N ILE A 231 -62.66 26.96 -12.39
CA ILE A 231 -63.86 26.66 -13.17
C ILE A 231 -65.14 26.75 -12.32
N GLY A 232 -65.10 27.51 -11.21
CA GLY A 232 -66.24 27.79 -10.34
C GLY A 232 -66.07 27.36 -8.88
N ALA A 233 -64.86 27.46 -8.32
CA ALA A 233 -64.52 27.06 -6.96
C ALA A 233 -64.15 28.26 -6.07
N CYS A 234 -64.20 28.04 -4.75
CA CYS A 234 -63.73 29.02 -3.77
C CYS A 234 -62.41 28.56 -3.14
N ILE A 235 -61.30 29.10 -3.65
CA ILE A 235 -59.94 28.61 -3.41
C ILE A 235 -59.02 29.74 -2.98
N ALA A 236 -58.09 29.44 -2.07
CA ALA A 236 -56.95 30.29 -1.76
C ALA A 236 -55.64 29.48 -1.79
N ILE A 237 -54.70 29.85 -2.65
CA ILE A 237 -53.35 29.26 -2.76
C ILE A 237 -52.39 30.07 -1.89
N TYR A 238 -51.83 29.43 -0.87
CA TYR A 238 -50.90 30.04 0.09
C TYR A 238 -49.43 29.72 -0.18
N SER A 239 -49.15 28.62 -0.87
CA SER A 239 -47.78 28.27 -1.26
C SER A 239 -47.77 27.52 -2.58
N VAL A 240 -46.81 27.87 -3.43
CA VAL A 240 -46.39 27.10 -4.60
C VAL A 240 -44.88 26.98 -4.49
N ARG A 241 -44.41 25.76 -4.27
CA ARG A 241 -42.99 25.43 -4.20
C ARG A 241 -42.66 24.48 -5.34
N VAL A 242 -41.76 24.90 -6.23
CA VAL A 242 -41.29 24.09 -7.36
C VAL A 242 -39.85 23.73 -7.15
N TYR A 243 -39.50 22.45 -7.23
CA TYR A 243 -38.14 21.98 -6.98
C TYR A 243 -37.81 20.72 -7.80
N TYR A 244 -36.53 20.39 -7.91
CA TYR A 244 -36.08 19.10 -8.43
C TYR A 244 -35.19 18.41 -7.40
N LYS A 245 -35.07 17.08 -7.51
CA LYS A 245 -34.30 16.27 -6.57
C LYS A 245 -32.91 15.97 -7.12
N THR A 246 -31.94 15.92 -6.22
CA THR A 246 -30.55 15.56 -6.54
C THR A 246 -30.03 14.55 -5.53
N CYS A 247 -29.18 13.65 -6.01
CA CYS A 247 -28.33 12.85 -5.14
C CYS A 247 -27.11 13.71 -4.75
N PRO A 248 -26.89 13.98 -3.45
CA PRO A 248 -25.83 14.89 -3.00
C PRO A 248 -24.44 14.33 -3.32
N ALA A 249 -23.43 15.21 -3.40
CA ALA A 249 -22.05 14.75 -3.49
C ALA A 249 -21.70 13.90 -2.25
N THR A 250 -21.14 12.72 -2.49
CA THR A 250 -20.84 11.75 -1.42
C THR A 250 -19.53 11.03 -1.67
N VAL A 251 -18.96 10.45 -0.61
CA VAL A 251 -17.84 9.52 -0.71
C VAL A 251 -18.30 8.19 -0.16
N GLN A 252 -18.19 7.13 -0.96
CA GLN A 252 -18.53 5.77 -0.54
C GLN A 252 -17.48 4.80 -1.06
N SER A 253 -17.06 3.86 -0.22
CA SER A 253 -16.03 2.87 -0.58
C SER A 253 -14.75 3.51 -1.14
N LEU A 254 -14.30 4.61 -0.52
CA LEU A 254 -13.14 5.40 -0.93
C LEU A 254 -13.22 5.98 -2.36
N ALA A 255 -14.42 6.07 -2.93
CA ALA A 255 -14.71 6.73 -4.19
C ALA A 255 -15.60 7.96 -3.96
N ALA A 256 -15.20 9.10 -4.52
CA ALA A 256 -15.95 10.34 -4.53
C ALA A 256 -16.90 10.38 -5.73
N PHE A 257 -18.18 10.62 -5.45
CA PHE A 257 -19.25 10.74 -6.42
C PHE A 257 -19.80 12.18 -6.40
N PRO A 258 -19.90 12.84 -7.57
CA PRO A 258 -20.38 14.22 -7.65
C PRO A 258 -21.90 14.31 -7.42
N GLU A 259 -22.35 15.49 -7.01
CA GLU A 259 -23.78 15.80 -6.96
C GLU A 259 -24.41 15.60 -8.33
N THR A 260 -25.50 14.83 -8.38
CA THR A 260 -26.12 14.40 -9.64
C THR A 260 -27.63 14.61 -9.59
N VAL A 261 -28.18 15.17 -10.67
CA VAL A 261 -29.63 15.36 -10.81
C VAL A 261 -30.32 14.00 -11.02
N ALA A 262 -31.35 13.74 -10.21
CA ALA A 262 -32.16 12.53 -10.27
C ALA A 262 -32.75 12.33 -11.67
N GLY A 263 -32.88 11.06 -12.09
CA GLY A 263 -33.43 10.70 -13.38
C GLY A 263 -34.93 11.00 -13.52
N GLY A 264 -35.44 10.93 -14.75
CA GLY A 264 -36.87 10.87 -15.04
C GLY A 264 -37.36 9.42 -15.13
N GLU A 265 -38.63 9.22 -15.50
CA GLU A 265 -39.25 7.89 -15.59
C GLU A 265 -38.50 6.92 -16.53
N ASN A 266 -38.04 7.42 -17.68
CA ASN A 266 -37.30 6.63 -18.68
C ASN A 266 -35.85 6.29 -18.24
N GLN A 267 -35.39 6.85 -17.12
CA GLN A 267 -34.05 6.63 -16.56
C GLN A 267 -34.16 6.49 -15.04
N GLY A 268 -34.94 5.50 -14.58
CA GLY A 268 -35.24 5.27 -13.16
C GLY A 268 -33.99 5.09 -12.28
N LEU A 269 -32.89 4.59 -12.86
CA LEU A 269 -31.57 4.55 -12.25
C LEU A 269 -30.56 5.26 -13.15
N ARG A 270 -29.99 6.36 -12.67
CA ARG A 270 -28.93 7.07 -13.36
C ARG A 270 -27.57 6.60 -12.87
N GLU A 271 -26.82 5.97 -13.76
CA GLU A 271 -25.43 5.56 -13.49
C GLU A 271 -24.52 6.78 -13.35
N VAL A 272 -23.66 6.77 -12.33
CA VAL A 272 -22.70 7.83 -12.02
C VAL A 272 -21.33 7.21 -11.82
N ALA A 273 -20.36 7.65 -12.63
CA ALA A 273 -18.96 7.32 -12.44
C ALA A 273 -18.38 8.15 -11.28
N GLY A 274 -17.79 7.47 -10.31
CA GLY A 274 -17.02 8.07 -9.23
C GLY A 274 -15.55 8.19 -9.58
N SER A 275 -14.77 8.78 -8.69
CA SER A 275 -13.31 8.84 -8.78
C SER A 275 -12.70 8.45 -7.44
N CYS A 276 -11.61 7.67 -7.44
CA CYS A 276 -10.97 7.30 -6.18
C CYS A 276 -10.49 8.54 -5.43
N VAL A 277 -10.68 8.55 -4.10
CA VAL A 277 -10.15 9.62 -3.24
C VAL A 277 -8.63 9.66 -3.32
N LYS A 278 -8.04 10.77 -2.88
CA LYS A 278 -6.58 10.93 -2.88
C LYS A 278 -5.90 9.76 -2.17
N ASN A 279 -4.83 9.24 -2.76
CA ASN A 279 -4.08 8.07 -2.30
C ASN A 279 -4.86 6.74 -2.33
N ALA A 280 -6.00 6.67 -3.01
CA ALA A 280 -6.70 5.42 -3.31
C ALA A 280 -6.60 5.09 -4.81
N VAL A 281 -6.60 3.80 -5.13
CA VAL A 281 -6.56 3.28 -6.49
C VAL A 281 -7.57 2.13 -6.63
N SER A 282 -8.11 1.96 -7.83
CA SER A 282 -9.01 0.87 -8.18
C SER A 282 -8.62 0.35 -9.57
N ASP A 283 -8.79 -0.95 -9.78
CA ASP A 283 -8.57 -1.58 -11.09
C ASP A 283 -9.71 -1.26 -12.07
N GLU A 284 -10.94 -1.12 -11.55
CA GLU A 284 -12.13 -0.74 -12.32
C GLU A 284 -12.66 0.65 -11.89
N GLN A 285 -13.30 1.36 -12.82
CA GLN A 285 -13.91 2.66 -12.51
C GLN A 285 -15.08 2.48 -11.53
N PRO A 286 -15.05 3.13 -10.34
CA PRO A 286 -16.14 3.05 -9.36
C PRO A 286 -17.43 3.64 -9.92
N ARG A 287 -18.55 2.94 -9.70
CA ARG A 287 -19.88 3.33 -10.17
C ARG A 287 -20.89 3.28 -9.03
N ILE A 288 -21.89 4.15 -9.10
CA ILE A 288 -23.04 4.18 -8.19
C ILE A 288 -24.28 4.62 -8.98
N TYR A 289 -25.49 4.36 -8.46
CA TYR A 289 -26.73 4.71 -9.14
C TYR A 289 -27.55 5.70 -8.32
N CYS A 290 -28.05 6.75 -8.98
CA CYS A 290 -28.96 7.75 -8.40
C CYS A 290 -30.41 7.44 -8.81
N THR A 291 -31.32 7.32 -7.84
CA THR A 291 -32.74 7.03 -8.06
C THR A 291 -33.54 8.28 -8.45
N THR A 292 -34.79 8.10 -8.88
CA THR A 292 -35.75 9.19 -9.16
C THR A 292 -36.11 10.01 -7.91
N GLU A 293 -35.90 9.45 -6.73
CA GLU A 293 -36.17 10.06 -5.42
C GLU A 293 -34.97 10.86 -4.89
N GLY A 294 -33.82 10.80 -5.57
CA GLY A 294 -32.59 11.48 -5.14
C GLY A 294 -31.79 10.68 -4.11
N GLU A 295 -31.89 9.35 -4.12
CA GLU A 295 -31.13 8.46 -3.25
C GLU A 295 -30.03 7.71 -3.99
N TRP A 296 -28.91 7.46 -3.31
CA TRP A 296 -27.82 6.65 -3.83
C TRP A 296 -28.06 5.17 -3.52
N VAL A 297 -27.97 4.32 -4.54
CA VAL A 297 -28.11 2.86 -4.42
C VAL A 297 -26.95 2.14 -5.10
N VAL A 298 -26.56 0.99 -4.51
CA VAL A 298 -25.62 -0.01 -5.03
C VAL A 298 -24.26 0.57 -5.51
N PRO A 299 -23.22 0.60 -4.65
CA PRO A 299 -21.86 0.86 -5.12
C PRO A 299 -21.31 -0.36 -5.87
N VAL A 300 -20.84 -0.17 -7.10
CA VAL A 300 -20.18 -1.18 -7.93
C VAL A 300 -18.70 -0.84 -8.05
N SER A 301 -17.85 -1.75 -7.54
CA SER A 301 -16.40 -1.63 -7.34
C SER A 301 -15.95 -0.62 -6.27
N GLN A 302 -14.85 -0.93 -5.59
CA GLN A 302 -14.35 -0.21 -4.42
C GLN A 302 -12.92 0.25 -4.65
N CYS A 303 -12.62 1.49 -4.29
CA CYS A 303 -11.24 1.97 -4.27
C CYS A 303 -10.51 1.45 -3.04
N GLN A 304 -9.20 1.24 -3.16
CA GLN A 304 -8.35 0.72 -2.09
C GLN A 304 -7.19 1.67 -1.82
N CYS A 305 -6.81 1.84 -0.56
CA CYS A 305 -5.71 2.74 -0.23
C CYS A 305 -4.37 2.22 -0.75
N SER A 306 -3.59 3.11 -1.34
CA SER A 306 -2.25 2.86 -1.87
C SER A 306 -1.27 2.44 -0.77
N PRO A 307 -0.11 1.84 -1.11
CA PRO A 307 0.92 1.52 -0.14
C PRO A 307 1.37 2.75 0.66
N GLY A 308 1.52 2.60 1.98
CA GLY A 308 1.81 3.69 2.93
C GLY A 308 0.58 4.42 3.48
N PHE A 309 -0.63 4.08 3.04
CA PHE A 309 -1.89 4.72 3.46
C PHE A 309 -2.92 3.69 3.92
N GLU A 310 -3.64 3.99 4.99
CA GLU A 310 -4.76 3.16 5.47
C GLU A 310 -6.10 3.89 5.29
N ALA A 311 -7.20 3.14 5.36
CA ALA A 311 -8.54 3.70 5.24
C ALA A 311 -8.99 4.23 6.61
N MET A 312 -9.29 5.52 6.69
CA MET A 312 -9.97 6.14 7.82
C MET A 312 -11.26 6.81 7.35
N LYS A 313 -12.39 6.17 7.65
CA LYS A 313 -13.71 6.59 7.17
C LYS A 313 -13.72 6.69 5.64
N ASP A 314 -13.90 7.91 5.12
CA ASP A 314 -14.05 8.22 3.71
C ASP A 314 -12.75 8.70 3.05
N ALA A 315 -11.62 8.61 3.75
CA ALA A 315 -10.33 9.05 3.24
C ALA A 315 -9.24 7.99 3.48
N CYS A 316 -8.25 7.98 2.60
CA CYS A 316 -7.01 7.25 2.85
C CYS A 316 -6.07 8.15 3.66
N GLN A 317 -6.10 8.01 4.98
CA GLN A 317 -5.31 8.75 5.97
C GLN A 317 -4.76 7.75 7.01
N ALA A 318 -3.64 8.06 7.66
CA ALA A 318 -3.19 7.29 8.80
C ALA A 318 -3.67 7.87 10.13
N LEU A 319 -4.01 6.96 11.05
CA LEU A 319 -4.41 7.29 12.41
C LEU A 319 -3.43 8.28 13.02
N VAL A 320 -3.94 9.29 13.71
CA VAL A 320 -3.23 9.98 14.79
C VAL A 320 -3.82 9.40 16.07
N LEU A 321 -3.08 8.55 16.76
CA LEU A 321 -3.42 8.18 18.13
C LEU A 321 -2.84 9.28 19.03
N GLU A 322 -3.64 10.29 19.35
CA GLU A 322 -3.33 11.16 20.47
C GLU A 322 -3.63 10.42 21.80
N GLY A 323 -2.61 10.25 22.65
CA GLY A 323 -2.68 9.78 24.05
C GLY A 323 -2.55 8.26 24.20
N PHE A 324 -1.68 7.68 25.04
CA PHE A 324 -1.15 8.09 26.34
C PHE A 324 0.32 7.65 26.49
N ALA A 325 1.20 8.58 26.82
CA ALA A 325 2.50 8.22 27.39
C ALA A 325 2.28 7.75 28.84
N LEU A 326 2.32 6.44 29.07
CA LEU A 326 2.57 5.90 30.39
C LEU A 326 4.03 6.23 30.74
N SER A 327 4.21 7.23 31.60
CA SER A 327 5.50 7.52 32.23
C SER A 327 5.94 6.29 33.02
N SER A 328 7.00 5.62 32.57
CA SER A 328 7.72 4.65 33.38
C SER A 328 8.42 5.38 34.53
N HIS A 329 8.08 4.96 35.75
CA HIS A 329 8.72 5.37 36.98
C HIS A 329 10.25 5.27 36.90
N HIS A 330 10.93 6.39 37.13
CA HIS A 330 12.32 6.38 37.57
C HIS A 330 12.38 6.75 39.06
N SER A 331 12.92 5.79 39.81
CA SER A 331 13.18 5.82 41.25
C SER A 331 14.20 6.92 41.60
N PHE A 332 13.86 7.78 42.55
CA PHE A 332 14.84 8.62 43.25
C PHE A 332 14.61 8.50 44.76
N SER A 333 15.67 8.13 45.48
CA SER A 333 15.73 8.04 46.94
C SER A 333 15.81 9.43 47.60
N PRO A 334 15.36 9.58 48.86
CA PRO A 334 15.19 10.88 49.51
C PRO A 334 16.43 11.31 50.32
N PRO A 335 16.57 12.60 50.64
CA PRO A 335 17.20 13.04 51.88
C PRO A 335 16.20 13.72 52.83
N SER A 336 16.50 13.55 54.11
CA SER A 336 15.79 13.92 55.34
C SER A 336 15.93 15.43 55.70
N PRO A 337 15.23 15.93 56.74
CA PRO A 337 14.68 17.29 56.79
C PRO A 337 15.53 18.34 57.54
N SER A 338 15.11 19.60 57.32
CA SER A 338 15.48 20.91 57.88
C SER A 338 15.73 21.00 59.41
N PRO A 339 16.27 22.12 59.97
CA PRO A 339 15.40 23.27 60.30
C PRO A 339 16.02 24.70 60.34
N SER A 340 15.09 25.68 60.28
CA SER A 340 15.04 27.02 60.92
C SER A 340 16.01 28.15 60.51
N THR A 341 15.45 29.28 60.04
CA THR A 341 15.22 30.51 60.84
C THR A 341 14.57 31.65 60.01
N HIS A 342 13.67 32.40 60.65
CA HIS A 342 12.89 33.59 60.23
C HIS A 342 13.68 34.91 60.49
N PRO A 343 13.14 36.16 60.31
CA PRO A 343 12.00 36.69 59.52
C PRO A 343 12.27 38.06 58.82
N SER A 344 11.18 38.71 58.31
CA SER A 344 10.93 40.19 58.22
C SER A 344 11.20 40.84 56.82
N ILE A 345 10.42 41.72 56.16
CA ILE A 345 9.38 42.74 56.51
C ILE A 345 8.45 43.05 55.28
N HIS A 346 7.18 43.36 55.59
CA HIS A 346 5.99 43.95 54.89
C HIS A 346 6.19 45.28 54.04
N PRO A 347 5.15 45.99 53.50
CA PRO A 347 4.09 45.63 52.50
C PRO A 347 3.65 46.79 51.54
N SER A 348 2.53 46.58 50.81
CA SER A 348 1.58 47.57 50.22
C SER A 348 1.91 48.07 48.78
N ILE A 349 0.99 48.27 47.83
CA ILE A 349 -0.31 48.97 47.87
C ILE A 349 -1.24 48.47 46.74
N ASN A 350 -2.55 48.40 47.05
CA ASN A 350 -3.68 48.23 46.12
C ASN A 350 -3.97 49.51 45.32
N VAL A 351 -4.31 49.41 44.02
CA VAL A 351 -5.35 50.24 43.39
C VAL A 351 -6.16 49.38 42.42
N ALA A 352 -7.47 49.52 42.53
CA ALA A 352 -8.49 48.74 41.85
C ALA A 352 -8.96 49.39 40.54
N LEU A 353 -9.67 48.56 39.78
CA LEU A 353 -10.77 48.82 38.84
C LEU A 353 -10.49 48.91 37.33
N SER A 354 -11.20 47.99 36.65
CA SER A 354 -11.89 48.17 35.38
C SER A 354 -11.07 48.11 34.10
N SER A 355 -11.18 46.99 33.39
CA SER A 355 -11.88 46.98 32.10
C SER A 355 -11.86 45.58 31.48
N VAL A 356 -13.04 44.98 31.34
CA VAL A 356 -13.27 43.91 30.38
C VAL A 356 -13.15 44.53 28.99
N PHE A 357 -12.10 44.16 28.25
CA PHE A 357 -12.06 44.30 26.80
C PHE A 357 -11.66 42.96 26.20
N THR A 358 -12.69 42.24 25.77
CA THR A 358 -12.64 41.28 24.67
C THR A 358 -12.01 41.96 23.45
N THR A 359 -10.90 41.42 22.97
CA THR A 359 -10.44 41.70 21.61
C THR A 359 -10.18 40.37 20.92
N THR A 360 -11.25 39.85 20.34
CA THR A 360 -11.22 38.87 19.26
C THR A 360 -10.81 39.55 17.96
N ALA A 361 -9.70 39.13 17.37
CA ALA A 361 -9.41 39.18 15.93
C ALA A 361 -8.18 38.27 15.64
N PRO A 362 -8.00 37.74 14.42
CA PRO A 362 -8.45 36.41 14.04
C PRO A 362 -7.27 35.48 13.73
N LEU A 363 -7.41 34.19 14.06
CA LEU A 363 -6.51 33.14 13.56
C LEU A 363 -6.84 32.85 12.10
N ASN A 364 -5.88 33.19 11.25
CA ASN A 364 -5.75 32.85 9.84
C ASN A 364 -5.86 31.32 9.62
N PRO A 365 -6.82 30.80 8.81
CA PRO A 365 -6.94 29.37 8.58
C PRO A 365 -6.25 28.99 7.26
N TYR A 366 -4.92 28.90 7.26
CA TYR A 366 -4.19 28.19 6.20
C TYR A 366 -2.96 27.49 6.77
N GLY A 367 -3.04 26.16 6.84
CA GLY A 367 -1.89 25.27 6.66
C GLY A 367 -1.20 24.75 7.92
N SER A 368 -1.82 23.78 8.60
CA SER A 368 -1.04 22.65 9.12
C SER A 368 -1.60 21.38 8.51
N GLN A 369 -0.86 20.84 7.56
CA GLN A 369 -1.14 19.59 6.88
C GLN A 369 -0.88 18.45 7.87
N THR A 370 -1.94 17.97 8.54
CA THR A 370 -1.90 16.78 9.39
C THR A 370 -1.46 15.58 8.55
N SER A 371 -0.39 14.87 8.93
CA SER A 371 0.20 13.79 8.13
C SER A 371 -0.79 12.65 7.88
N VAL A 372 -0.95 12.30 6.60
CA VAL A 372 -1.99 11.42 6.04
C VAL A 372 -1.48 9.96 5.88
N GLU A 373 -0.33 9.60 6.45
CA GLU A 373 0.46 8.43 6.03
C GLU A 373 0.85 7.55 7.22
N CYS A 374 1.01 6.23 7.02
CA CYS A 374 1.23 5.25 8.11
C CYS A 374 2.13 5.82 9.20
N GLN A 375 1.76 5.66 10.47
CA GLN A 375 2.52 6.21 11.58
C GLN A 375 3.98 5.71 11.61
N THR A 376 4.83 6.45 12.31
CA THR A 376 6.21 6.02 12.58
C THR A 376 6.21 4.66 13.27
N GLY A 377 7.02 3.71 12.77
CA GLY A 377 7.04 2.33 13.24
C GLY A 377 5.96 1.43 12.63
N PHE A 378 5.12 1.95 11.74
CA PHE A 378 4.15 1.18 10.96
C PHE A 378 4.45 1.27 9.47
N PHE A 379 3.97 0.29 8.71
CA PHE A 379 4.15 0.23 7.27
C PHE A 379 2.95 -0.40 6.56
N LYS A 380 2.85 -0.17 5.25
CA LYS A 380 1.93 -0.89 4.37
C LYS A 380 2.52 -1.06 2.98
N SER A 381 2.76 -2.30 2.57
CA SER A 381 3.48 -2.64 1.34
C SER A 381 2.62 -2.78 0.10
N SER A 382 1.32 -3.05 0.25
CA SER A 382 0.40 -3.37 -0.85
C SER A 382 -0.80 -2.42 -0.91
N VAL A 383 -1.43 -2.37 -2.08
CA VAL A 383 -2.77 -1.82 -2.25
C VAL A 383 -3.74 -2.77 -1.56
N SER A 384 -4.36 -2.33 -0.49
CA SER A 384 -5.41 -3.09 0.22
C SER A 384 -6.27 -2.15 1.06
N THR A 385 -7.38 -2.66 1.60
CA THR A 385 -8.18 -1.94 2.60
C THR A 385 -7.67 -2.15 4.03
N ASP A 386 -6.59 -2.92 4.21
CA ASP A 386 -6.02 -3.21 5.52
C ASP A 386 -5.39 -1.97 6.17
N ALA A 387 -5.45 -1.95 7.50
CA ALA A 387 -4.73 -0.99 8.32
C ALA A 387 -3.21 -1.16 8.21
N CYS A 388 -2.47 -0.09 8.52
CA CYS A 388 -1.02 -0.13 8.62
C CYS A 388 -0.59 -1.13 9.70
N LYS A 389 0.44 -1.93 9.40
CA LYS A 389 0.95 -2.97 10.29
C LYS A 389 2.20 -2.49 11.02
N PRO A 390 2.43 -2.90 12.28
CA PRO A 390 3.65 -2.56 12.98
C PRO A 390 4.86 -3.20 12.28
N CYS A 391 6.01 -2.55 12.36
CA CYS A 391 7.24 -3.05 11.78
C CYS A 391 7.60 -4.45 12.35
N PRO A 392 7.94 -5.42 11.48
CA PRO A 392 8.22 -6.79 11.90
C PRO A 392 9.58 -6.90 12.60
N GLU A 393 9.88 -8.05 13.18
CA GLU A 393 11.15 -8.27 13.90
C GLU A 393 12.39 -8.02 13.00
N ASN A 394 13.51 -7.70 13.66
CA ASN A 394 14.80 -7.38 13.01
C ASN A 394 14.77 -6.20 12.02
N THR A 395 13.76 -5.33 12.12
CA THR A 395 13.67 -4.07 11.38
C THR A 395 13.81 -2.85 12.29
N GLN A 396 14.21 -1.72 11.72
CA GLN A 396 14.22 -0.44 12.41
C GLN A 396 12.85 0.23 12.29
N PRO A 397 12.45 1.09 13.24
CA PRO A 397 11.23 1.88 13.13
C PRO A 397 11.22 2.67 11.81
N SER A 398 10.16 2.50 11.03
CA SER A 398 9.96 3.24 9.80
C SER A 398 9.57 4.69 10.06
N GLY A 399 9.90 5.59 9.13
CA GLY A 399 9.31 6.93 9.08
C GLY A 399 7.83 6.90 8.66
N PRO A 400 7.15 8.06 8.66
CA PRO A 400 5.75 8.14 8.21
C PRO A 400 5.59 7.70 6.75
N GLY A 401 4.47 7.06 6.43
CA GLY A 401 4.12 6.64 5.06
C GLY A 401 4.96 5.51 4.49
N ALA A 402 5.69 4.78 5.34
CA ALA A 402 6.59 3.75 4.87
C ALA A 402 5.88 2.57 4.21
N LYS A 403 6.42 2.12 3.08
CA LYS A 403 5.96 0.92 2.36
C LYS A 403 6.59 -0.36 2.90
N TYR A 404 7.73 -0.24 3.57
CA TYR A 404 8.47 -1.33 4.19
C TYR A 404 9.31 -0.75 5.32
N CYS A 405 9.69 -1.59 6.29
CA CYS A 405 10.59 -1.20 7.36
C CYS A 405 12.04 -1.55 7.00
N PRO A 406 12.99 -0.62 7.12
CA PRO A 406 14.40 -0.88 6.83
C PRO A 406 14.98 -1.93 7.81
N CYS A 407 15.91 -2.76 7.35
CA CYS A 407 16.51 -3.79 8.21
C CYS A 407 17.44 -3.18 9.27
N LYS A 408 17.55 -3.82 10.44
CA LYS A 408 18.62 -3.53 11.40
C LYS A 408 19.97 -3.97 10.83
N ASP A 409 21.05 -3.36 11.31
CA ASP A 409 22.41 -3.72 10.90
C ASP A 409 22.70 -5.21 11.15
N GLY A 410 23.22 -5.89 10.12
CA GLY A 410 23.49 -7.33 10.16
C GLY A 410 22.32 -8.23 9.76
N PHE A 411 21.15 -7.68 9.47
CA PHE A 411 19.98 -8.39 8.96
C PHE A 411 19.63 -7.91 7.54
N TYR A 412 19.07 -8.81 6.73
CA TYR A 412 18.82 -8.56 5.31
C TYR A 412 17.52 -9.21 4.85
N ARG A 413 17.03 -8.76 3.67
CA ARG A 413 15.98 -9.43 2.89
C ARG A 413 16.54 -9.85 1.55
N ALA A 414 16.24 -11.06 1.12
CA ALA A 414 16.47 -11.49 -0.25
C ALA A 414 15.41 -10.85 -1.18
N PRO A 415 15.70 -10.67 -2.49
CA PRO A 415 14.76 -10.14 -3.49
C PRO A 415 13.46 -10.95 -3.59
N GLU A 416 13.49 -12.24 -3.27
CA GLU A 416 12.34 -13.13 -3.27
C GLU A 416 11.48 -13.01 -2.00
N ASP A 417 11.99 -12.34 -0.96
CA ASP A 417 11.28 -12.14 0.30
C ASP A 417 10.22 -11.03 0.17
N PRO A 418 9.01 -11.22 0.72
CA PRO A 418 7.99 -10.16 0.76
C PRO A 418 8.46 -8.92 1.54
N LEU A 419 8.14 -7.72 1.06
CA LEU A 419 8.48 -6.47 1.76
C LEU A 419 7.88 -6.36 3.17
N ALA A 420 6.81 -7.12 3.44
CA ALA A 420 6.15 -7.19 4.74
C ALA A 420 6.79 -8.16 5.74
N SER A 421 7.74 -8.99 5.33
CA SER A 421 8.38 -9.97 6.21
C SER A 421 9.46 -9.35 7.11
N ALA A 422 9.77 -10.03 8.21
CA ALA A 422 10.91 -9.71 9.07
C ALA A 422 12.23 -9.80 8.29
N CYS A 423 13.25 -9.04 8.70
CA CYS A 423 14.60 -9.24 8.17
C CYS A 423 15.24 -10.47 8.80
N SER A 424 16.05 -11.19 8.02
CA SER A 424 16.70 -12.42 8.43
C SER A 424 18.20 -12.23 8.61
N GLY A 425 18.77 -12.97 9.57
CA GLY A 425 20.19 -12.96 9.89
C GLY A 425 20.98 -13.99 9.09
N LEU A 426 22.30 -14.00 9.25
CA LEU A 426 23.13 -15.10 8.75
C LEU A 426 22.98 -16.34 9.64
N PRO A 427 23.03 -17.56 9.08
CA PRO A 427 23.07 -18.77 9.89
C PRO A 427 24.37 -18.84 10.72
N SER A 428 24.36 -19.58 11.82
CA SER A 428 25.55 -19.93 12.59
C SER A 428 26.37 -21.02 11.88
N ALA A 429 27.63 -21.22 12.30
CA ALA A 429 28.46 -22.29 11.75
C ALA A 429 27.86 -23.69 12.07
N PRO A 430 27.97 -24.68 11.16
CA PRO A 430 27.53 -26.05 11.40
C PRO A 430 28.28 -26.70 12.58
N PRO A 431 27.59 -27.14 13.65
CA PRO A 431 28.23 -27.84 14.75
C PRO A 431 28.54 -29.30 14.39
N SER A 432 29.47 -29.90 15.16
CA SER A 432 29.78 -31.33 15.12
C SER A 432 30.18 -31.85 13.74
N LEU A 433 31.08 -31.14 13.04
CA LEU A 433 31.68 -31.63 11.80
C LEU A 433 32.58 -32.84 12.11
N LEU A 434 32.30 -33.98 11.48
CA LEU A 434 32.98 -35.25 11.66
C LEU A 434 33.41 -35.83 10.31
N ALA A 435 34.56 -36.50 10.32
CA ALA A 435 35.18 -37.15 9.17
C ALA A 435 35.35 -38.64 9.47
N THR A 436 34.60 -39.51 8.76
CA THR A 436 34.53 -40.95 9.03
C THR A 436 35.05 -41.77 7.86
N THR A 437 35.91 -42.76 8.14
CA THR A 437 36.51 -43.68 7.15
C THR A 437 36.12 -45.16 7.35
N ALA A 438 35.55 -45.53 8.50
CA ALA A 438 35.47 -46.90 9.03
C ALA A 438 34.66 -47.93 8.21
N GLN A 439 34.00 -47.53 7.12
CA GLN A 439 33.14 -48.39 6.29
C GLN A 439 33.21 -48.05 4.79
N MET A 440 34.29 -47.39 4.36
CA MET A 440 34.42 -46.86 2.99
C MET A 440 35.59 -47.51 2.24
N SER A 441 35.52 -47.52 0.90
CA SER A 441 36.63 -47.99 0.07
C SER A 441 37.83 -47.04 0.15
N ILE A 442 39.02 -47.54 -0.22
CA ILE A 442 40.28 -46.80 -0.17
C ILE A 442 40.16 -45.44 -0.88
N GLY A 443 40.71 -44.38 -0.27
CA GLY A 443 40.69 -43.03 -0.83
C GLY A 443 39.34 -42.31 -0.72
N LYS A 444 38.39 -42.85 0.05
CA LYS A 444 37.10 -42.21 0.34
C LYS A 444 36.97 -41.80 1.80
N LEU A 445 36.28 -40.69 2.01
CA LEU A 445 35.97 -40.10 3.31
C LEU A 445 34.52 -39.60 3.31
N GLN A 446 33.77 -39.86 4.38
CA GLN A 446 32.45 -39.27 4.55
C GLN A 446 32.55 -38.12 5.56
N LEU A 447 32.13 -36.93 5.14
CA LEU A 447 31.93 -35.79 6.03
C LEU A 447 30.47 -35.79 6.48
N SER A 448 30.25 -35.55 7.77
CA SER A 448 28.90 -35.39 8.34
C SER A 448 28.90 -34.27 9.38
N TRP A 449 27.85 -33.46 9.40
CA TRP A 449 27.67 -32.35 10.36
C TRP A 449 26.23 -32.29 10.85
N LYS A 450 25.97 -31.44 11.84
CA LYS A 450 24.62 -31.09 12.28
C LYS A 450 24.19 -29.74 11.69
N PRO A 451 22.88 -29.47 11.52
CA PRO A 451 22.41 -28.16 11.12
C PRO A 451 22.84 -27.04 12.09
N PRO A 452 23.00 -25.80 11.61
CA PRO A 452 23.26 -24.62 12.44
C PRO A 452 22.30 -24.50 13.63
N ALA A 453 22.81 -24.08 14.79
CA ALA A 453 21.99 -23.84 15.97
C ALA A 453 21.07 -22.62 15.79
N ASP A 454 21.54 -21.60 15.06
CA ASP A 454 20.75 -20.46 14.62
C ASP A 454 20.74 -20.44 13.09
N THR A 455 19.55 -20.46 12.48
CA THR A 455 19.40 -20.39 11.03
C THR A 455 19.23 -18.95 10.53
N GLY A 456 19.24 -17.96 11.42
CA GLY A 456 18.95 -16.57 11.10
C GLY A 456 17.47 -16.33 10.76
N GLY A 457 16.58 -17.24 11.17
CA GLY A 457 15.14 -17.16 10.92
C GLY A 457 14.69 -17.65 9.55
N ARG A 458 15.56 -18.35 8.80
CA ARG A 458 15.22 -18.92 7.49
C ARG A 458 15.28 -20.45 7.48
N SER A 459 14.60 -21.03 6.49
CA SER A 459 14.56 -22.48 6.23
C SER A 459 15.30 -22.88 4.95
N ASP A 460 15.72 -21.91 4.12
CA ASP A 460 16.46 -22.09 2.87
C ASP A 460 17.97 -22.27 3.10
N ILE A 461 18.35 -23.03 4.13
CA ILE A 461 19.75 -23.26 4.47
C ILE A 461 20.35 -24.29 3.50
N SER A 462 21.46 -23.91 2.87
CA SER A 462 22.30 -24.79 2.05
C SER A 462 23.73 -24.82 2.57
N TYR A 463 24.47 -25.86 2.21
CA TYR A 463 25.86 -26.04 2.62
C TYR A 463 26.79 -26.06 1.41
N SER A 464 27.99 -25.53 1.59
CA SER A 464 29.08 -25.67 0.62
C SER A 464 30.35 -26.14 1.32
N VAL A 465 31.06 -27.07 0.69
CA VAL A 465 32.28 -27.69 1.21
C VAL A 465 33.46 -27.28 0.36
N LEU A 466 34.43 -26.62 0.99
CA LEU A 466 35.73 -26.29 0.41
C LEU A 466 36.77 -27.29 0.89
N CYS A 467 37.62 -27.76 -0.02
CA CYS A 467 38.74 -28.65 0.28
C CYS A 467 40.06 -27.90 0.03
N GLU A 468 40.92 -27.94 1.03
CA GLU A 468 42.28 -27.42 0.96
C GLU A 468 43.27 -28.52 1.36
N ARG A 469 44.35 -28.65 0.61
CA ARG A 469 45.49 -29.52 0.93
C ARG A 469 46.59 -28.66 1.54
N CYS A 470 46.95 -28.96 2.78
CA CYS A 470 47.94 -28.18 3.52
C CYS A 470 49.24 -28.97 3.72
N GLU A 471 50.37 -28.37 3.38
CA GLU A 471 51.71 -28.88 3.65
C GLU A 471 52.45 -27.89 4.55
N GLY A 472 52.44 -28.15 5.86
CA GLY A 472 52.91 -27.19 6.86
C GLY A 472 51.97 -25.97 6.97
N ARG A 473 52.45 -24.78 6.55
CA ARG A 473 51.69 -23.51 6.58
C ARG A 473 51.10 -23.10 5.22
N LEU A 474 51.45 -23.80 4.15
CA LEU A 474 50.95 -23.53 2.80
C LEU A 474 49.75 -24.44 2.53
N CYS A 475 48.58 -23.84 2.32
CA CYS A 475 47.36 -24.53 1.93
C CYS A 475 47.01 -24.15 0.49
N LEU A 476 46.70 -25.15 -0.32
CA LEU A 476 46.26 -24.99 -1.71
C LEU A 476 44.88 -25.62 -1.86
N THR A 477 43.99 -25.02 -2.63
CA THR A 477 42.69 -25.62 -2.94
C THR A 477 42.88 -26.98 -3.62
N CYS A 478 42.08 -27.96 -3.24
CA CYS A 478 42.10 -29.27 -3.85
C CYS A 478 41.78 -29.18 -5.35
N GLY A 479 42.52 -29.91 -6.18
CA GLY A 479 42.31 -29.93 -7.64
C GLY A 479 41.10 -30.78 -8.06
N GLU A 480 40.78 -30.76 -9.35
CA GLU A 480 39.62 -31.46 -9.96
C GLU A 480 39.60 -32.98 -9.78
N LYS A 481 40.71 -33.57 -9.33
CA LYS A 481 40.79 -35.00 -9.01
C LYS A 481 39.89 -35.36 -7.82
N VAL A 482 39.72 -34.47 -6.85
CA VAL A 482 38.88 -34.77 -5.68
C VAL A 482 37.41 -34.66 -6.05
N ARG A 483 36.66 -35.76 -5.89
CA ARG A 483 35.25 -35.82 -6.26
C ARG A 483 34.33 -35.81 -5.04
N PHE A 484 33.28 -34.99 -5.12
CA PHE A 484 32.23 -34.87 -4.12
C PHE A 484 30.93 -35.48 -4.65
N GLU A 485 30.29 -36.33 -3.85
CA GLU A 485 29.02 -36.95 -4.19
C GLU A 485 28.00 -36.65 -3.07
N PRO A 486 26.87 -35.96 -3.37
CA PRO A 486 26.34 -35.60 -4.70
C PRO A 486 26.98 -34.36 -5.37
N GLY A 487 27.73 -33.53 -4.63
CA GLY A 487 28.39 -32.32 -5.14
C GLY A 487 29.08 -31.55 -3.99
N SER A 488 29.70 -30.40 -4.26
CA SER A 488 30.38 -29.59 -3.22
C SER A 488 29.64 -28.32 -2.80
N THR A 489 28.64 -27.87 -3.55
CA THR A 489 27.83 -26.66 -3.27
C THR A 489 26.35 -26.97 -3.26
N ASP A 490 25.55 -26.06 -2.69
CA ASP A 490 24.08 -26.13 -2.61
C ASP A 490 23.55 -27.45 -2.02
N LEU A 491 24.32 -28.03 -1.10
CA LEU A 491 23.97 -29.25 -0.40
C LEU A 491 22.83 -28.97 0.58
N LYS A 492 21.77 -29.77 0.52
CA LYS A 492 20.67 -29.74 1.49
C LYS A 492 20.85 -30.76 2.62
N GLU A 493 21.50 -31.87 2.31
CA GLU A 493 21.85 -32.90 3.28
C GLU A 493 23.07 -32.50 4.10
N THR A 494 23.15 -32.98 5.34
CA THR A 494 24.27 -32.71 6.24
C THR A 494 25.38 -33.77 6.15
N ARG A 495 25.50 -34.39 4.98
CA ARG A 495 26.53 -35.39 4.67
C ARG A 495 27.02 -35.25 3.23
N VAL A 496 28.30 -35.48 3.01
CA VAL A 496 28.89 -35.58 1.67
C VAL A 496 29.98 -36.64 1.66
N THR A 497 30.05 -37.40 0.56
CA THR A 497 31.14 -38.34 0.35
C THR A 497 32.20 -37.70 -0.53
N VAL A 498 33.44 -37.72 -0.06
CA VAL A 498 34.63 -37.24 -0.77
C VAL A 498 35.45 -38.45 -1.21
N SER A 499 35.88 -38.47 -2.46
CA SER A 499 36.62 -39.58 -3.05
C SER A 499 37.85 -39.11 -3.84
N GLU A 500 38.71 -40.05 -4.23
CA GLU A 500 39.98 -39.80 -4.93
C GLU A 500 40.99 -38.98 -4.09
N LEU A 501 40.98 -39.19 -2.77
CA LEU A 501 41.93 -38.57 -1.84
C LEU A 501 43.24 -39.35 -1.76
N GLU A 502 44.36 -38.63 -1.74
CA GLU A 502 45.69 -39.23 -1.64
C GLU A 502 46.05 -39.55 -0.17
N PRO A 503 46.56 -40.76 0.13
CA PRO A 503 46.98 -41.12 1.48
C PRO A 503 48.21 -40.30 1.93
N HIS A 504 48.34 -40.08 3.24
CA HIS A 504 49.42 -39.29 3.88
C HIS A 504 49.46 -37.78 3.59
N LEU A 505 48.42 -37.22 2.95
CA LEU A 505 48.23 -35.78 2.85
C LEU A 505 47.24 -35.28 3.89
N ASN A 506 47.52 -34.10 4.44
CA ASN A 506 46.61 -33.43 5.37
C ASN A 506 45.62 -32.58 4.57
N TYR A 507 44.37 -33.02 4.59
CA TYR A 507 43.26 -32.29 3.99
C TYR A 507 42.50 -31.52 5.06
N THR A 508 42.20 -30.27 4.75
CA THR A 508 41.33 -29.41 5.53
C THR A 508 40.03 -29.27 4.77
N PHE A 509 38.94 -29.69 5.39
CA PHE A 509 37.60 -29.54 4.85
C PHE A 509 36.86 -28.46 5.62
N THR A 510 36.33 -27.51 4.87
CA THR A 510 35.69 -26.31 5.40
C THR A 510 34.25 -26.29 4.92
N VAL A 511 33.30 -26.48 5.84
CA VAL A 511 31.86 -26.48 5.55
C VAL A 511 31.29 -25.11 5.92
N GLU A 512 30.74 -24.42 4.93
CA GLU A 512 30.03 -23.14 5.08
C GLU A 512 28.51 -23.38 5.04
N ALA A 513 27.79 -22.84 6.02
CA ALA A 513 26.34 -22.72 5.97
C ALA A 513 25.94 -21.40 5.27
N ARG A 514 25.04 -21.49 4.30
CA ARG A 514 24.59 -20.38 3.46
C ARG A 514 23.07 -20.30 3.48
N SER A 515 22.53 -19.10 3.32
CA SER A 515 21.11 -18.83 3.13
C SER A 515 20.92 -17.79 2.02
N GLY A 516 19.67 -17.48 1.64
CA GLY A 516 19.37 -16.47 0.61
C GLY A 516 19.97 -15.07 0.89
N VAL A 517 20.28 -14.79 2.17
CA VAL A 517 20.87 -13.53 2.62
C VAL A 517 22.39 -13.54 2.80
N SER A 518 23.04 -14.71 2.76
CA SER A 518 24.50 -14.81 2.95
C SER A 518 25.32 -14.03 1.91
N ARG A 519 24.74 -13.71 0.75
CA ARG A 519 25.37 -12.88 -0.30
C ARG A 519 25.51 -11.40 0.06
N PHE A 520 24.74 -10.89 1.01
CA PHE A 520 24.73 -9.47 1.38
C PHE A 520 25.70 -9.13 2.52
N SER A 521 26.42 -10.14 3.03
CA SER A 521 27.34 -9.99 4.14
C SER A 521 28.70 -10.58 3.80
N THR A 522 29.75 -9.97 4.34
CA THR A 522 31.13 -10.45 4.23
C THR A 522 31.47 -11.51 5.28
N LYS A 523 30.65 -11.64 6.33
CA LYS A 523 30.81 -12.66 7.38
C LYS A 523 30.35 -14.02 6.84
N ARG A 524 31.10 -15.08 7.16
CA ARG A 524 30.81 -16.45 6.72
C ARG A 524 30.63 -17.39 7.91
N ALA A 525 29.70 -18.33 7.80
CA ALA A 525 29.34 -19.27 8.85
C ALA A 525 30.03 -20.62 8.60
N ILE A 526 31.28 -20.73 9.05
CA ILE A 526 32.20 -21.80 8.63
C ILE A 526 32.59 -22.71 9.80
N SER A 527 32.72 -24.01 9.51
CA SER A 527 33.30 -25.03 10.39
C SER A 527 34.38 -25.82 9.62
N SER A 528 35.54 -26.07 10.22
CA SER A 528 36.68 -26.71 9.54
C SER A 528 37.19 -27.94 10.30
N ILE A 529 37.56 -28.99 9.57
CA ILE A 529 38.17 -30.21 10.12
C ILE A 529 39.42 -30.61 9.33
N ASN A 530 40.47 -31.03 10.03
CA ASN A 530 41.71 -31.51 9.43
C ASN A 530 41.78 -33.03 9.55
N THR A 531 42.05 -33.72 8.44
CA THR A 531 42.07 -35.19 8.37
C THR A 531 43.14 -35.71 7.42
N ALA A 532 43.69 -36.89 7.70
CA ALA A 532 44.67 -37.58 6.87
C ALA A 532 44.26 -39.06 6.71
N LEU A 533 44.38 -39.61 5.49
CA LEU A 533 44.09 -41.03 5.26
C LEU A 533 45.33 -41.90 5.57
N HIS A 534 45.11 -42.99 6.31
CA HIS A 534 46.10 -44.02 6.60
C HIS A 534 45.94 -45.22 5.63
N TYR A 535 47.04 -45.87 5.23
CA TYR A 535 46.97 -47.12 4.47
C TYR A 535 46.44 -48.26 5.35
N THR A 536 45.57 -49.10 4.79
CA THR A 536 45.09 -50.35 5.42
C THR A 536 45.74 -51.62 4.83
N ASP A 537 46.62 -51.51 3.83
CA ASP A 537 47.29 -52.67 3.22
C ASP A 537 48.51 -53.14 4.04
N PRO A 538 48.58 -54.42 4.47
CA PRO A 538 49.76 -54.97 5.11
C PRO A 538 50.98 -54.95 4.16
N PRO A 539 52.18 -54.72 4.70
CA PRO A 539 53.36 -54.58 3.85
C PRO A 539 53.76 -55.93 3.25
N LYS A 540 53.87 -56.00 1.92
CA LYS A 540 54.20 -57.25 1.20
C LYS A 540 55.65 -57.68 1.44
N VAL A 541 55.85 -58.98 1.66
CA VAL A 541 57.19 -59.59 1.72
C VAL A 541 57.75 -59.68 0.31
N THR A 542 58.94 -59.12 0.11
CA THR A 542 59.56 -58.96 -1.23
C THR A 542 60.55 -60.07 -1.55
N ALA A 543 61.37 -60.47 -0.59
CA ALA A 543 62.33 -61.57 -0.75
C ALA A 543 62.65 -62.24 0.60
N MET A 544 62.98 -63.54 0.56
CA MET A 544 63.45 -64.32 1.72
C MET A 544 64.87 -64.78 1.44
N HIS A 545 65.74 -64.69 2.44
CA HIS A 545 67.16 -64.99 2.35
C HIS A 545 67.59 -65.93 3.49
N LEU A 546 68.48 -66.86 3.16
CA LEU A 546 69.13 -67.73 4.14
C LEU A 546 70.31 -66.97 4.77
N VAL A 547 70.27 -66.78 6.08
CA VAL A 547 71.33 -66.12 6.86
C VAL A 547 72.40 -67.13 7.25
N GLU A 548 71.97 -68.27 7.77
CA GLU A 548 72.85 -69.34 8.25
C GLU A 548 72.15 -70.69 8.11
N SER A 549 72.90 -71.71 7.74
CA SER A 549 72.43 -73.10 7.76
C SER A 549 73.39 -73.96 8.58
N SER A 550 72.83 -74.96 9.26
CA SER A 550 73.57 -76.02 9.93
C SER A 550 72.96 -77.39 9.55
N PRO A 551 73.50 -78.51 10.05
CA PRO A 551 72.91 -79.82 9.79
C PRO A 551 71.50 -80.00 10.34
N THR A 552 71.09 -79.24 11.36
CA THR A 552 69.75 -79.35 11.97
C THR A 552 69.01 -78.02 12.08
N THR A 553 69.59 -76.91 11.61
CA THR A 553 68.99 -75.58 11.75
C THR A 553 69.04 -74.76 10.46
N LEU A 554 68.00 -73.94 10.22
CA LEU A 554 67.97 -72.91 9.18
C LEU A 554 67.59 -71.56 9.79
N SER A 555 68.42 -70.55 9.57
CA SER A 555 68.17 -69.16 9.96
C SER A 555 67.76 -68.35 8.73
N LEU A 556 66.52 -67.87 8.73
CA LEU A 556 65.90 -67.16 7.60
C LEU A 556 65.59 -65.71 7.96
N GLN A 557 65.73 -64.81 6.99
CA GLN A 557 65.35 -63.40 7.11
C GLN A 557 64.67 -62.92 5.83
N TRP A 558 63.67 -62.05 5.92
CA TRP A 558 62.99 -61.51 4.75
C TRP A 558 62.92 -59.97 4.73
N SER A 559 62.95 -59.43 3.51
CA SER A 559 62.80 -58.00 3.25
C SER A 559 61.35 -57.65 2.99
N VAL A 560 60.93 -56.51 3.53
CA VAL A 560 59.55 -56.01 3.44
C VAL A 560 59.57 -54.69 2.69
N SER A 561 58.57 -54.46 1.83
CA SER A 561 58.49 -53.23 1.04
C SER A 561 58.44 -51.99 1.96
N HIS A 562 59.39 -51.05 1.79
CA HIS A 562 59.58 -49.87 2.65
C HIS A 562 58.52 -48.75 2.50
N ARG A 563 57.36 -49.01 1.87
CA ARG A 563 56.39 -47.94 1.57
C ARG A 563 55.55 -47.45 2.76
N ALA A 564 55.66 -48.03 3.96
CA ALA A 564 54.91 -47.59 5.13
C ALA A 564 55.75 -47.65 6.43
N LYS A 565 55.67 -46.60 7.25
CA LYS A 565 56.17 -46.55 8.65
C LYS A 565 55.36 -47.54 9.53
N PRO A 566 55.91 -48.02 10.67
CA PRO A 566 55.58 -49.34 11.19
C PRO A 566 54.26 -49.38 11.98
N VAL A 567 53.29 -50.14 11.48
CA VAL A 567 52.27 -50.80 12.32
C VAL A 567 52.90 -52.09 12.86
N SER A 568 52.55 -52.53 14.07
CA SER A 568 53.02 -53.80 14.67
C SER A 568 52.66 -54.98 13.76
N THR A 569 53.54 -55.30 12.82
CA THR A 569 53.31 -56.32 11.80
C THR A 569 53.76 -57.66 12.34
N ARG A 570 52.85 -58.64 12.37
CA ARG A 570 53.19 -60.04 12.68
C ARG A 570 53.41 -60.80 11.37
N TYR A 571 54.24 -61.81 11.38
CA TYR A 571 54.51 -62.64 10.21
C TYR A 571 54.06 -64.07 10.46
N GLU A 572 53.37 -64.68 9.51
CA GLU A 572 53.06 -66.10 9.53
C GLU A 572 53.94 -66.81 8.52
N LEU A 573 54.86 -67.63 9.00
CA LEU A 573 55.78 -68.43 8.21
C LEU A 573 55.30 -69.88 8.20
N MET A 574 55.17 -70.45 7.01
CA MET A 574 54.83 -71.86 6.82
C MET A 574 55.96 -72.60 6.12
N TYR A 575 56.31 -73.78 6.61
CA TYR A 575 57.33 -74.61 5.99
C TYR A 575 56.95 -76.09 5.93
N ARG A 576 57.54 -76.79 4.95
CA ARG A 576 57.39 -78.25 4.78
C ARG A 576 58.66 -78.86 4.19
N LYS A 577 58.87 -80.15 4.44
CA LYS A 577 59.91 -80.93 3.75
C LYS A 577 59.53 -81.08 2.27
N LYS A 578 60.49 -80.86 1.37
CA LYS A 578 60.29 -81.10 -0.07
C LYS A 578 60.31 -82.61 -0.29
N GLU A 579 59.23 -83.12 -0.88
CA GLU A 579 59.09 -84.55 -1.18
C GLU A 579 60.05 -84.96 -2.29
N ASN A 580 60.62 -86.16 -2.18
CA ASN A 580 61.35 -86.76 -3.28
C ASN A 580 60.37 -87.21 -4.37
N GLU A 581 60.83 -87.29 -5.62
CA GLU A 581 60.01 -87.73 -6.77
C GLU A 581 59.26 -89.06 -6.50
N GLU A 582 59.82 -89.95 -5.68
CA GLU A 582 59.21 -91.23 -5.27
C GLU A 582 58.05 -91.10 -4.25
N GLU A 583 58.08 -90.09 -3.36
CA GLU A 583 57.01 -89.87 -2.37
C GLU A 583 55.81 -89.12 -2.97
N LYS A 584 56.07 -88.27 -3.98
CA LYS A 584 55.07 -87.50 -4.72
C LYS A 584 54.08 -88.39 -5.49
N ALA A 585 54.54 -89.57 -5.93
CA ALA A 585 53.71 -90.57 -6.61
C ALA A 585 52.74 -91.33 -5.68
N LYS A 586 52.90 -91.23 -4.34
CA LYS A 586 52.07 -91.94 -3.34
C LYS A 586 50.94 -91.10 -2.73
N GLY A 587 50.68 -89.89 -3.23
CA GLY A 587 49.49 -89.10 -2.86
C GLY A 587 49.37 -88.77 -1.36
N LYS A 588 50.49 -88.69 -0.64
CA LYS A 588 50.49 -88.34 0.78
C LYS A 588 50.20 -86.84 0.94
N VAL A 589 49.26 -86.50 1.82
CA VAL A 589 48.92 -85.10 2.12
C VAL A 589 50.10 -84.43 2.82
N THR A 590 50.66 -83.37 2.22
CA THR A 590 51.74 -82.58 2.83
C THR A 590 51.19 -81.64 3.89
N THR A 591 51.54 -81.87 5.16
CA THR A 591 51.21 -80.96 6.26
C THR A 591 52.27 -79.86 6.37
N TYR A 592 51.83 -78.61 6.45
CA TYR A 592 52.70 -77.46 6.72
C TYR A 592 52.81 -77.23 8.22
N THR A 593 54.01 -76.91 8.70
CA THR A 593 54.21 -76.36 10.05
C THR A 593 54.09 -74.84 9.96
N VAL A 594 53.27 -74.23 10.83
CA VAL A 594 52.98 -72.79 10.84
C VAL A 594 53.58 -72.14 12.07
N LEU A 595 54.32 -71.06 11.89
CA LEU A 595 54.94 -70.25 12.94
C LEU A 595 54.49 -68.80 12.82
N VAL A 596 54.04 -68.20 13.93
CA VAL A 596 53.72 -66.77 14.00
C VAL A 596 54.87 -66.04 14.70
N LEU A 597 55.39 -65.01 14.05
CA LEU A 597 56.64 -64.35 14.39
C LEU A 597 56.43 -62.83 14.51
N GLU A 598 57.12 -62.21 15.46
CA GLU A 598 57.07 -60.75 15.67
C GLU A 598 58.19 -60.01 14.96
N LYS A 599 59.20 -60.74 14.47
CA LYS A 599 60.37 -60.21 13.77
C LYS A 599 60.41 -60.73 12.34
N ASN A 600 61.09 -60.01 11.45
CA ASN A 600 61.30 -60.42 10.06
C ASN A 600 62.43 -61.47 9.88
N SER A 601 62.71 -62.25 10.94
CA SER A 601 63.76 -63.27 10.98
C SER A 601 63.37 -64.40 11.92
N VAL A 602 63.79 -65.63 11.62
CA VAL A 602 63.58 -66.82 12.46
C VAL A 602 64.77 -67.77 12.38
N GLN A 603 65.00 -68.51 13.46
CA GLN A 603 65.89 -69.67 13.48
C GLN A 603 65.05 -70.91 13.78
N ILE A 604 65.03 -71.87 12.86
CA ILE A 604 64.26 -73.10 12.97
C ILE A 604 65.23 -74.23 13.29
N SER A 605 64.99 -74.93 14.41
CA SER A 605 65.75 -76.10 14.85
C SER A 605 65.06 -77.42 14.50
N ASP A 606 65.71 -78.54 14.79
CA ASP A 606 65.16 -79.90 14.68
C ASP A 606 64.81 -80.33 13.24
N LEU A 607 65.52 -79.75 12.27
CA LEU A 607 65.39 -80.13 10.86
C LEU A 607 66.24 -81.37 10.56
N SER A 608 65.79 -82.15 9.57
CA SER A 608 66.54 -83.31 9.09
C SER A 608 67.80 -82.84 8.35
N PRO A 609 68.98 -83.44 8.59
CA PRO A 609 70.20 -83.11 7.86
C PRO A 609 70.08 -83.45 6.38
N SER A 610 70.81 -82.71 5.54
CA SER A 610 70.83 -82.87 4.08
C SER A 610 69.43 -82.92 3.43
N THR A 611 68.49 -82.11 3.93
CA THR A 611 67.08 -82.10 3.50
C THR A 611 66.68 -80.73 2.99
N VAL A 612 65.95 -80.70 1.87
CA VAL A 612 65.40 -79.47 1.28
C VAL A 612 64.03 -79.17 1.89
N TYR A 613 63.81 -77.94 2.33
CA TYR A 613 62.55 -77.43 2.87
C TYR A 613 62.03 -76.28 2.03
N LEU A 614 60.70 -76.19 1.92
CA LEU A 614 59.97 -75.15 1.20
C LEU A 614 59.34 -74.20 2.20
N PHE A 615 59.53 -72.89 2.01
CA PHE A 615 59.10 -71.83 2.91
C PHE A 615 58.23 -70.80 2.19
N LYS A 616 57.16 -70.34 2.85
CA LYS A 616 56.38 -69.17 2.44
C LYS A 616 55.98 -68.35 3.65
N VAL A 617 55.97 -67.03 3.50
CA VAL A 617 55.66 -66.10 4.59
C VAL A 617 54.61 -65.09 4.15
N GLN A 618 53.71 -64.73 5.05
CA GLN A 618 52.79 -63.60 4.87
C GLN A 618 52.91 -62.60 6.02
N ALA A 619 52.66 -61.33 5.72
CA ALA A 619 52.53 -60.29 6.73
C ALA A 619 51.06 -60.14 7.14
N LEU A 620 50.80 -60.14 8.44
CA LEU A 620 49.47 -60.01 9.05
C LEU A 620 49.25 -58.56 9.51
N SER A 621 48.07 -58.00 9.20
CA SER A 621 47.57 -56.71 9.73
C SER A 621 46.64 -56.94 10.92
N SER A 622 46.48 -55.97 11.81
CA SER A 622 45.68 -56.14 13.04
C SER A 622 44.18 -56.30 12.81
N GLU A 623 43.67 -56.01 11.61
CA GLU A 623 42.22 -55.97 11.32
C GLU A 623 41.75 -56.96 10.23
N THR A 624 42.66 -57.68 9.56
CA THR A 624 42.30 -58.64 8.49
C THR A 624 43.28 -59.80 8.40
N ASN A 625 42.78 -61.04 8.54
CA ASN A 625 43.55 -62.29 8.43
C ASN A 625 43.88 -62.72 6.97
N SER A 626 43.87 -61.79 6.02
CA SER A 626 44.01 -62.11 4.60
C SER A 626 45.23 -61.41 3.99
N GLY A 627 46.42 -61.87 4.37
CA GLY A 627 47.67 -61.55 3.67
C GLY A 627 47.83 -62.40 2.41
N THR A 628 48.61 -61.92 1.44
CA THR A 628 49.06 -62.74 0.30
C THR A 628 50.39 -63.40 0.67
N TYR A 629 50.48 -64.73 0.57
CA TYR A 629 51.74 -65.44 0.79
C TYR A 629 52.82 -65.02 -0.23
N SER A 630 54.07 -64.96 0.24
CA SER A 630 55.23 -64.88 -0.64
C SER A 630 55.31 -66.11 -1.55
N MET A 631 56.08 -66.00 -2.64
CA MET A 631 56.46 -67.19 -3.43
C MET A 631 57.17 -68.22 -2.54
N GLU A 632 56.98 -69.51 -2.82
CA GLU A 632 57.67 -70.59 -2.10
C GLU A 632 59.17 -70.55 -2.42
N GLN A 633 59.99 -70.56 -1.37
CA GLN A 633 61.45 -70.51 -1.45
C GLN A 633 62.05 -71.82 -0.93
N GLU A 634 63.10 -72.31 -1.59
CA GLU A 634 63.77 -73.57 -1.26
C GLU A 634 65.07 -73.33 -0.51
N PHE A 635 65.22 -73.94 0.67
CA PHE A 635 66.47 -73.91 1.45
C PHE A 635 66.83 -75.31 1.96
N SER A 636 68.12 -75.64 1.95
CA SER A 636 68.64 -76.97 2.29
C SER A 636 69.50 -76.93 3.55
N THR A 637 69.34 -77.91 4.45
CA THR A 637 70.23 -78.12 5.60
C THR A 637 71.58 -78.73 5.17
N LEU A 638 72.65 -78.46 5.93
CA LEU A 638 73.98 -78.98 5.63
C LEU A 638 74.12 -80.49 5.95
N PRO A 639 75.11 -81.18 5.38
CA PRO A 639 75.51 -82.51 5.81
C PRO A 639 76.16 -82.48 7.20
N GLN A 640 75.94 -83.50 8.03
CA GLN A 640 76.64 -83.65 9.31
C GLN A 640 78.14 -83.86 9.06
N GLY A 641 78.98 -82.87 9.39
CA GLY A 641 80.43 -83.04 9.32
C GLY A 641 81.31 -81.84 8.94
N LEU A 642 80.82 -80.58 9.01
CA LEU A 642 81.70 -79.42 8.80
C LEU A 642 81.50 -78.34 9.87
N GLN A 643 82.28 -78.45 10.95
CA GLN A 643 82.46 -77.38 11.93
C GLN A 643 83.22 -76.22 11.28
N LYS A 644 82.61 -75.03 11.20
CA LYS A 644 83.35 -73.78 10.99
C LYS A 644 83.87 -73.31 12.35
N PRO A 645 85.19 -73.18 12.57
CA PRO A 645 85.71 -72.62 13.80
C PRO A 645 85.51 -71.11 13.81
N GLY A 646 84.91 -70.61 14.90
CA GLY A 646 85.08 -69.23 15.30
C GLY A 646 86.48 -69.03 15.90
N ASN A 647 87.18 -67.97 15.47
CA ASN A 647 87.81 -66.95 16.31
C ASN A 647 88.96 -66.21 15.59
N THR A 648 88.95 -64.87 15.77
CA THR A 648 90.11 -63.97 16.00
C THR A 648 91.24 -63.84 14.95
N ALA A 649 91.37 -62.64 14.37
CA ALA A 649 92.63 -62.01 13.91
C ALA A 649 92.41 -60.48 13.80
N VAL A 650 92.80 -59.67 14.79
CA VAL A 650 94.07 -58.91 14.90
C VAL A 650 94.28 -57.81 13.83
N ILE A 651 94.09 -56.56 14.26
CA ILE A 651 94.96 -55.37 14.09
C ILE A 651 95.86 -55.33 12.84
N LEU A 652 95.55 -54.48 11.84
CA LEU A 652 96.48 -53.54 11.16
C LEU A 652 95.74 -52.75 10.05
N GLY A 653 95.65 -51.41 10.16
CA GLY A 653 95.01 -50.59 9.12
C GLY A 653 94.93 -49.10 9.40
N ALA A 654 95.85 -48.55 10.19
CA ALA A 654 95.98 -47.13 10.42
C ALA A 654 96.68 -46.45 9.22
N ALA A 655 95.93 -46.05 8.20
CA ALA A 655 96.44 -45.14 7.14
C ALA A 655 95.37 -44.39 6.32
N ILE A 656 94.06 -44.55 6.56
CA ILE A 656 93.01 -43.98 5.68
C ILE A 656 92.11 -42.93 6.38
N GLY A 657 92.23 -42.77 7.71
CA GLY A 657 91.48 -41.76 8.47
C GLY A 657 92.09 -40.35 8.47
N GLY A 658 93.37 -40.21 8.15
CA GLY A 658 94.10 -38.93 8.21
C GLY A 658 93.75 -37.97 7.08
N ALA A 659 93.50 -38.47 5.86
CA ALA A 659 93.21 -37.63 4.70
C ALA A 659 91.79 -37.03 4.72
N ILE A 660 90.82 -37.74 5.31
CA ILE A 660 89.42 -37.30 5.41
C ILE A 660 89.27 -36.23 6.50
N MET A 661 90.02 -36.33 7.61
CA MET A 661 90.06 -35.29 8.65
C MET A 661 90.78 -34.02 8.18
N LEU A 662 91.82 -34.15 7.35
CA LEU A 662 92.54 -32.99 6.78
C LEU A 662 91.67 -32.22 5.77
N PHE A 663 90.84 -32.92 4.99
CA PHE A 663 89.88 -32.31 4.06
C PHE A 663 88.77 -31.53 4.78
N ILE A 664 88.24 -32.06 5.90
CA ILE A 664 87.21 -31.39 6.71
C ILE A 664 87.76 -30.12 7.39
N VAL A 665 89.01 -30.13 7.86
CA VAL A 665 89.65 -28.96 8.48
C VAL A 665 89.91 -27.84 7.47
N VAL A 666 90.30 -28.16 6.24
CA VAL A 666 90.50 -27.15 5.16
C VAL A 666 89.18 -26.49 4.75
N VAL A 667 88.08 -27.26 4.66
CA VAL A 667 86.74 -26.72 4.34
C VAL A 667 86.21 -25.82 5.47
N VAL A 668 86.41 -26.19 6.74
CA VAL A 668 86.01 -25.37 7.90
C VAL A 668 86.84 -24.08 8.00
N LEU A 669 88.14 -24.11 7.69
CA LEU A 669 88.99 -22.91 7.64
C LEU A 669 88.62 -21.99 6.46
N PHE A 670 88.22 -22.54 5.32
CA PHE A 670 87.74 -21.76 4.17
C PHE A 670 86.39 -21.08 4.45
N LEU A 671 85.46 -21.77 5.12
CA LEU A 671 84.17 -21.21 5.54
C LEU A 671 84.29 -20.18 6.68
N ARG A 672 85.25 -20.35 7.61
CA ARG A 672 85.57 -19.35 8.65
C ARG A 672 86.30 -18.12 8.08
N LYS A 673 87.12 -18.27 7.04
CA LYS A 673 87.78 -17.15 6.34
C LYS A 673 86.80 -16.32 5.50
N ARG A 674 85.75 -16.93 4.93
CA ARG A 674 84.69 -16.20 4.20
C ARG A 674 83.70 -15.47 5.12
N ARG A 675 83.52 -15.92 6.38
CA ARG A 675 82.64 -15.28 7.37
C ARG A 675 83.33 -14.27 8.31
N ARG A 676 84.67 -14.19 8.30
CA ARG A 676 85.45 -13.25 9.12
C ARG A 676 85.96 -12.06 8.27
N ASN A 677 85.18 -11.60 7.31
CA ASN A 677 85.51 -10.41 6.54
C ASN A 677 84.33 -9.47 6.26
N SER A 678 83.31 -9.47 7.10
CA SER A 678 82.42 -8.29 7.25
C SER A 678 81.51 -8.45 8.48
N HIS A 679 81.88 -7.84 9.61
CA HIS A 679 80.93 -7.34 10.60
C HIS A 679 81.58 -6.24 11.43
N SER A 680 81.08 -5.01 11.25
CA SER A 680 81.24 -3.79 12.09
C SER A 680 81.01 -2.61 11.14
N ARG A 681 80.18 -1.59 11.33
CA ARG A 681 79.43 -0.95 12.44
C ARG A 681 78.52 0.10 11.73
N GLN A 682 77.24 0.26 12.04
CA GLN A 682 76.66 1.19 13.03
C GLN A 682 76.61 2.69 12.61
N GLY A 683 75.44 3.16 12.13
CA GLY A 683 74.88 4.54 12.13
C GLY A 683 75.47 5.61 11.19
N PRO A 684 74.89 6.84 11.12
CA PRO A 684 73.68 7.26 10.39
C PRO A 684 73.92 8.41 9.35
N GLU A 685 72.88 8.74 8.57
CA GLU A 685 72.65 9.90 7.65
C GLU A 685 73.29 9.97 6.24
N ASP A 686 72.38 10.19 5.27
CA ASP A 686 72.39 10.99 4.03
C ASP A 686 73.57 10.98 3.03
N THR A 687 73.28 10.51 1.80
CA THR A 687 73.55 11.17 0.49
C THR A 687 73.11 10.25 -0.66
N TYR A 688 71.96 10.53 -1.29
CA TYR A 688 71.80 11.22 -2.59
C TYR A 688 72.34 10.49 -3.85
N PHE A 689 71.39 9.87 -4.56
CA PHE A 689 71.19 9.74 -6.04
C PHE A 689 72.25 9.13 -6.96
N SER A 690 71.84 8.07 -7.70
CA SER A 690 71.69 8.08 -9.17
C SER A 690 71.11 6.75 -9.72
N SER A 691 69.81 6.73 -10.10
CA SER A 691 69.25 6.18 -11.36
C SER A 691 67.70 6.16 -11.37
N PRO A 692 67.05 6.20 -12.55
CA PRO A 692 65.77 6.86 -12.86
C PRO A 692 64.58 5.87 -12.82
N ASP A 693 63.30 6.21 -12.71
CA ASP A 693 62.51 7.34 -13.23
C ASP A 693 61.49 7.84 -12.19
N GLN A 694 61.22 9.14 -12.25
CA GLN A 694 60.69 9.96 -11.16
C GLN A 694 59.18 9.85 -10.95
N LEU A 695 58.78 9.53 -9.71
CA LEU A 695 57.53 9.98 -9.10
C LEU A 695 57.60 11.51 -8.89
N LYS A 696 56.70 12.26 -9.54
CA LYS A 696 56.48 13.68 -9.24
C LYS A 696 55.71 13.84 -7.92
N PRO A 697 56.01 14.84 -7.08
CA PRO A 697 55.33 15.04 -5.82
C PRO A 697 53.91 15.55 -6.05
N LEU A 698 52.93 14.94 -5.39
CA LEU A 698 51.55 15.44 -5.32
C LEU A 698 51.55 16.82 -4.66
N LYS A 699 51.17 17.86 -5.41
CA LYS A 699 50.69 19.12 -4.84
C LYS A 699 49.34 18.84 -4.18
N THR A 700 49.30 18.92 -2.86
CA THR A 700 48.09 18.71 -2.04
C THR A 700 47.16 19.94 -1.96
N TYR A 701 47.41 20.98 -2.77
CA TYR A 701 46.55 22.16 -2.83
C TYR A 701 46.64 22.86 -4.20
N VAL A 702 45.49 23.24 -4.74
CA VAL A 702 45.33 24.00 -6.00
C VAL A 702 44.37 25.15 -5.73
N ASP A 703 44.79 26.39 -6.01
CA ASP A 703 43.97 27.59 -5.85
C ASP A 703 43.05 27.79 -7.07
N PRO A 704 41.72 27.80 -6.91
CA PRO A 704 40.76 27.94 -8.02
C PRO A 704 40.85 29.25 -8.80
N HIS A 705 41.46 30.30 -8.25
CA HIS A 705 41.54 31.62 -8.92
C HIS A 705 42.64 31.72 -9.98
N THR A 706 43.45 30.67 -10.18
CA THR A 706 44.51 30.64 -11.21
C THR A 706 44.09 30.01 -12.54
N TYR A 707 42.81 29.63 -12.70
CA TYR A 707 42.27 29.03 -13.93
C TYR A 707 41.01 29.76 -14.37
N GLU A 708 40.96 30.19 -15.65
CA GLU A 708 39.80 30.88 -16.23
C GLU A 708 38.60 29.95 -16.48
N ASP A 709 38.79 28.63 -16.48
CA ASP A 709 37.75 27.61 -16.63
C ASP A 709 37.85 26.52 -15.53
N PRO A 710 36.80 26.33 -14.70
CA PRO A 710 36.78 25.35 -13.61
C PRO A 710 36.93 23.88 -14.06
N ASN A 711 36.50 23.54 -15.28
CA ASN A 711 36.54 22.15 -15.76
C ASN A 711 37.97 21.69 -16.08
N THR A 712 38.85 22.63 -16.45
CA THR A 712 40.26 22.38 -16.72
C THR A 712 41.04 22.02 -15.46
N ALA A 713 40.61 22.50 -14.28
CA ALA A 713 41.21 22.16 -12.99
C ALA A 713 40.86 20.72 -12.53
N VAL A 714 39.64 20.25 -12.82
CA VAL A 714 39.16 18.91 -12.46
C VAL A 714 39.78 17.83 -13.37
N LEU A 715 39.96 18.13 -14.66
CA LEU A 715 40.59 17.23 -15.64
C LEU A 715 42.06 16.91 -15.33
N LYS A 716 42.78 17.76 -14.59
CA LYS A 716 44.17 17.51 -14.19
C LYS A 716 44.32 16.67 -12.92
N PHE A 717 43.24 16.42 -12.16
CA PHE A 717 43.31 15.70 -10.88
C PHE A 717 42.65 14.31 -10.91
N ALA A 718 41.80 14.00 -11.89
CA ALA A 718 41.11 12.71 -11.98
C ALA A 718 41.41 11.99 -13.32
N SER A 719 42.57 11.34 -13.42
CA SER A 719 42.94 10.54 -14.60
C SER A 719 42.38 9.10 -14.60
N GLU A 720 41.51 8.73 -13.65
CA GLU A 720 41.00 7.35 -13.52
C GLU A 720 39.48 7.19 -13.67
N ILE A 721 38.73 8.22 -14.08
CA ILE A 721 37.27 8.09 -14.27
C ILE A 721 36.90 8.40 -15.73
N HIS A 722 36.32 7.40 -16.40
CA HIS A 722 35.89 7.49 -17.79
C HIS A 722 34.69 8.47 -17.94
N PRO A 723 34.63 9.31 -19.01
CA PRO A 723 33.65 10.40 -19.14
C PRO A 723 32.17 9.99 -19.12
N SER A 724 31.88 8.69 -19.27
CA SER A 724 30.54 8.12 -19.25
C SER A 724 29.93 7.99 -17.85
N HIS A 725 30.70 8.19 -16.77
CA HIS A 725 30.22 8.01 -15.39
C HIS A 725 30.04 9.33 -14.62
N ILE A 726 30.04 10.47 -15.32
CA ILE A 726 29.84 11.78 -14.70
C ILE A 726 28.52 12.36 -15.20
N SER A 727 27.56 12.56 -14.28
CA SER A 727 26.33 13.30 -14.57
C SER A 727 26.18 14.49 -13.62
N LYS A 728 25.86 15.64 -14.20
CA LYS A 728 25.73 16.93 -13.51
C LYS A 728 24.32 17.05 -12.92
N GLN A 729 24.19 17.04 -11.60
CA GLN A 729 22.87 17.06 -10.95
C GLN A 729 22.34 18.46 -10.57
N LYS A 730 23.19 19.48 -10.34
CA LYS A 730 22.71 20.82 -9.96
C LYS A 730 23.77 21.91 -10.15
N VAL A 731 23.33 23.13 -10.49
CA VAL A 731 24.13 24.37 -10.36
C VAL A 731 23.47 25.22 -9.27
N ILE A 732 24.25 25.71 -8.31
CA ILE A 732 23.77 26.58 -7.24
C ILE A 732 24.34 27.98 -7.48
N GLY A 733 23.45 28.96 -7.71
CA GLY A 733 23.70 30.37 -7.42
C GLY A 733 23.95 31.29 -8.62
N ALA A 734 22.88 31.92 -9.12
CA ALA A 734 22.91 33.32 -9.59
C ALA A 734 21.61 33.99 -9.11
N VAL A 735 21.75 35.12 -8.44
CA VAL A 735 20.68 35.84 -7.73
C VAL A 735 19.94 36.81 -8.67
N LYS A 736 18.60 36.74 -8.60
CA LYS A 736 17.50 37.70 -8.90
C LYS A 736 17.61 38.70 -10.06
N HIS A 737 16.53 38.77 -10.85
CA HIS A 737 15.65 39.96 -10.98
C HIS A 737 14.18 39.50 -11.08
N ALA A 738 13.26 40.25 -10.46
CA ALA A 738 11.82 39.99 -10.48
C ALA A 738 11.16 40.68 -11.67
N MET A 739 10.23 39.99 -12.34
CA MET A 739 9.24 40.56 -13.23
C MET A 739 7.94 39.80 -13.03
N ILE A 740 6.89 40.50 -12.61
CA ILE A 740 5.52 39.98 -12.60
C ILE A 740 4.97 40.18 -14.00
N VAL A 741 4.74 39.09 -14.72
CA VAL A 741 3.82 39.03 -15.86
C VAL A 741 2.83 37.93 -15.54
N THR A 742 1.59 38.33 -15.27
CA THR A 742 0.44 37.44 -15.21
C THR A 742 -0.08 37.26 -16.63
N GLU A 743 0.20 36.13 -17.28
CA GLU A 743 -0.59 35.69 -18.42
C GLU A 743 -0.92 34.20 -18.31
N TYR A 744 -2.23 33.96 -18.40
CA TYR A 744 -2.91 32.76 -18.90
C TYR A 744 -2.64 31.43 -18.20
N MET A 745 -3.49 31.16 -17.21
CA MET A 745 -3.91 29.79 -16.91
C MET A 745 -5.08 29.42 -17.82
N GLU A 746 -4.83 28.58 -18.82
CA GLU A 746 -5.88 27.74 -19.40
C GLU A 746 -6.44 26.83 -18.29
N ASN A 747 -7.75 26.57 -18.34
CA ASN A 747 -8.55 25.78 -17.41
C ASN A 747 -9.34 26.59 -16.35
N GLY A 748 -10.05 27.64 -16.79
CA GLY A 748 -11.45 27.92 -16.37
C GLY A 748 -11.83 27.99 -14.88
N ALA A 749 -10.88 28.06 -13.95
CA ALA A 749 -11.15 27.92 -12.52
C ALA A 749 -11.58 29.21 -11.82
N LEU A 750 -11.48 30.37 -12.49
CA LEU A 750 -11.91 31.66 -11.94
C LEU A 750 -13.43 31.87 -12.08
N ASP A 751 -14.07 31.28 -13.10
CA ASP A 751 -15.53 31.32 -13.29
C ASP A 751 -16.29 30.48 -12.24
N LYS A 752 -15.60 29.53 -11.61
CA LYS A 752 -16.16 28.67 -10.55
C LYS A 752 -16.09 29.32 -9.16
N TYR A 753 -15.11 30.21 -8.93
CA TYR A 753 -14.98 30.94 -7.67
C TYR A 753 -15.93 32.14 -7.59
N LEU A 754 -16.16 32.84 -8.70
CA LEU A 754 -17.12 33.97 -8.79
C LEU A 754 -18.60 33.54 -8.78
N LYS A 755 -18.88 32.23 -8.85
CA LYS A 755 -20.23 31.64 -8.71
C LYS A 755 -20.55 31.19 -7.28
N CYS A 756 -19.61 31.29 -6.33
CA CYS A 756 -19.74 30.71 -4.99
C CYS A 756 -19.72 31.77 -3.87
N SER A 757 -20.51 32.83 -4.02
CA SER A 757 -20.92 33.69 -2.90
C SER A 757 -22.44 33.72 -2.84
N VAL A 758 -22.97 33.25 -1.71
CA VAL A 758 -24.39 33.10 -1.37
C VAL A 758 -25.11 34.44 -1.48
N PHE A 759 -25.87 34.61 -2.57
CA PHE A 759 -27.13 35.34 -2.63
C PHE A 759 -27.92 34.75 -3.80
N ALA A 760 -29.16 34.33 -3.56
CA ALA A 760 -30.06 33.81 -4.57
C ALA A 760 -30.10 34.77 -5.77
N ARG A 761 -29.47 34.37 -6.88
CA ARG A 761 -29.55 35.11 -8.14
C ARG A 761 -30.92 34.84 -8.75
N VAL A 762 -31.87 35.70 -8.42
CA VAL A 762 -32.95 36.04 -9.36
C VAL A 762 -32.24 36.55 -10.62
N SER A 763 -32.28 35.77 -11.68
CA SER A 763 -31.83 36.17 -13.01
C SER A 763 -32.76 37.26 -13.56
N ILE A 764 -32.64 38.48 -13.03
CA ILE A 764 -33.09 39.67 -13.75
C ILE A 764 -31.92 40.01 -14.66
N ARG A 765 -32.05 39.74 -15.96
CA ARG A 765 -31.20 40.40 -16.96
C ARG A 765 -31.34 41.90 -16.67
N LEU A 766 -30.26 42.55 -16.24
CA LEU A 766 -30.23 44.00 -16.14
C LEU A 766 -30.66 44.56 -17.51
N PRO A 767 -31.65 45.46 -17.57
CA PRO A 767 -32.02 46.10 -18.82
C PRO A 767 -30.78 46.78 -19.41
N SER A 768 -30.65 46.80 -20.73
CA SER A 768 -29.55 47.48 -21.42
C SER A 768 -29.38 48.88 -20.84
N THR A 769 -28.17 49.20 -20.37
CA THR A 769 -27.83 50.52 -19.81
C THR A 769 -27.33 51.50 -20.87
N SER A 770 -27.29 51.06 -22.14
CA SER A 770 -26.86 51.83 -23.31
C SER A 770 -27.79 51.59 -24.50
N GLY A 771 -27.81 52.53 -25.43
CA GLY A 771 -28.46 52.41 -26.74
C GLY A 771 -27.88 51.29 -27.59
N SER A 772 -28.49 51.04 -28.76
CA SER A 772 -28.09 49.98 -29.70
C SER A 772 -26.65 50.10 -30.23
N ASP A 773 -26.03 51.27 -30.06
CA ASP A 773 -24.68 51.64 -30.46
C ASP A 773 -23.68 51.66 -29.28
N GLY A 774 -24.10 51.30 -28.06
CA GLY A 774 -23.28 51.36 -26.86
C GLY A 774 -23.12 52.76 -26.25
N SER A 775 -23.82 53.78 -26.78
CA SER A 775 -23.83 55.13 -26.23
C SER A 775 -24.90 55.32 -25.13
N PRO A 776 -24.74 56.28 -24.19
CA PRO A 776 -25.77 56.58 -23.20
C PRO A 776 -27.05 57.08 -23.89
N PHE A 777 -28.22 56.68 -23.36
CA PHE A 777 -29.51 57.08 -23.92
C PHE A 777 -29.65 58.60 -24.04
N ARG A 778 -30.12 59.09 -25.19
CA ARG A 778 -30.21 60.53 -25.46
C ARG A 778 -31.58 61.12 -25.10
N THR A 779 -32.61 60.27 -25.06
CA THR A 779 -33.99 60.68 -24.74
C THR A 779 -34.67 59.69 -23.79
N VAL A 780 -35.62 60.18 -23.01
CA VAL A 780 -36.43 59.35 -22.10
C VAL A 780 -37.25 58.30 -22.87
N ALA A 781 -37.74 58.64 -24.07
CA ALA A 781 -38.51 57.72 -24.92
C ALA A 781 -37.65 56.53 -25.40
N GLU A 782 -36.43 56.80 -25.89
CA GLU A 782 -35.48 55.76 -26.32
C GLU A 782 -35.11 54.81 -25.17
N TRP A 783 -34.88 55.38 -23.97
CA TRP A 783 -34.63 54.60 -22.77
C TRP A 783 -35.84 53.72 -22.40
N LEU A 784 -37.05 54.28 -22.36
CA LEU A 784 -38.28 53.54 -22.06
C LEU A 784 -38.53 52.40 -23.08
N ASP A 785 -38.27 52.63 -24.36
CA ASP A 785 -38.36 51.60 -25.40
C ASP A 785 -37.37 50.45 -25.16
N SER A 786 -36.12 50.76 -24.78
CA SER A 786 -35.08 49.76 -24.51
C SER A 786 -35.45 48.81 -23.36
N ILE A 787 -36.18 49.33 -22.36
CA ILE A 787 -36.66 48.54 -21.22
C ILE A 787 -38.09 48.02 -21.45
N LYS A 788 -38.63 48.11 -22.68
CA LYS A 788 -40.00 47.71 -23.04
C LYS A 788 -41.09 48.35 -22.17
N MET A 789 -40.91 49.61 -21.83
CA MET A 789 -41.84 50.45 -21.05
C MET A 789 -42.32 51.66 -21.86
N SER A 790 -42.33 51.56 -23.19
CA SER A 790 -42.72 52.60 -24.14
C SER A 790 -44.10 53.20 -23.87
N GLN A 791 -45.01 52.40 -23.31
CA GLN A 791 -46.37 52.81 -22.94
C GLN A 791 -46.43 53.92 -21.88
N TYR A 792 -45.34 54.20 -21.17
CA TYR A 792 -45.27 55.27 -20.18
C TYR A 792 -44.63 56.56 -20.73
N SER A 793 -44.29 56.62 -22.02
CA SER A 793 -43.60 57.79 -22.61
C SER A 793 -44.38 59.10 -22.42
N GLU A 794 -45.70 59.09 -22.66
CA GLU A 794 -46.56 60.26 -22.44
C GLU A 794 -46.72 60.61 -20.96
N ASN A 795 -46.75 59.62 -20.08
CA ASN A 795 -46.82 59.84 -18.64
C ASN A 795 -45.57 60.58 -18.13
N PHE A 796 -44.38 60.19 -18.61
CA PHE A 796 -43.13 60.86 -18.25
C PHE A 796 -43.05 62.28 -18.82
N SER A 797 -43.55 62.50 -20.04
CA SER A 797 -43.57 63.85 -20.65
C SER A 797 -44.55 64.80 -19.93
N MET A 798 -45.75 64.32 -19.57
CA MET A 798 -46.73 65.10 -18.80
C MET A 798 -46.24 65.43 -17.39
N ALA A 799 -45.42 64.57 -16.80
CA ALA A 799 -44.80 64.80 -15.49
C ALA A 799 -43.56 65.73 -15.54
N GLY A 800 -43.20 66.25 -16.72
CA GLY A 800 -42.06 67.16 -16.88
C GLY A 800 -40.69 66.48 -16.86
N VAL A 801 -40.63 65.15 -16.98
CA VAL A 801 -39.39 64.37 -17.06
C VAL A 801 -39.01 64.21 -18.53
N LEU A 802 -38.25 65.17 -19.06
CA LEU A 802 -37.90 65.27 -20.47
C LEU A 802 -36.43 64.90 -20.77
N SER A 803 -35.58 64.83 -19.74
CA SER A 803 -34.15 64.55 -19.86
C SER A 803 -33.71 63.34 -19.06
N MET A 804 -32.66 62.65 -19.51
CA MET A 804 -32.07 61.51 -18.78
C MET A 804 -31.45 61.94 -17.44
N GLU A 805 -31.04 63.19 -17.28
CA GLU A 805 -30.54 63.73 -16.01
C GLU A 805 -31.66 63.79 -14.94
N GLN A 806 -32.87 64.19 -15.34
CA GLN A 806 -34.04 64.13 -14.47
C GLN A 806 -34.39 62.68 -14.12
N VAL A 807 -34.34 61.75 -15.08
CA VAL A 807 -34.55 60.31 -14.85
C VAL A 807 -33.57 59.77 -13.81
N LEU A 808 -32.30 60.18 -13.88
CA LEU A 808 -31.27 59.81 -12.90
C LEU A 808 -31.53 60.41 -11.51
N GLN A 809 -32.38 61.42 -11.34
CA GLN A 809 -32.68 61.97 -10.01
C GLN A 809 -33.95 61.39 -9.39
N MET A 810 -34.74 60.65 -10.17
CA MET A 810 -36.00 60.08 -9.71
C MET A 810 -35.81 58.99 -8.65
N LYS A 811 -36.75 58.97 -7.70
CA LYS A 811 -36.95 57.94 -6.70
C LYS A 811 -38.14 57.05 -7.07
N SER A 812 -38.28 55.93 -6.37
CA SER A 812 -39.39 54.99 -6.55
C SER A 812 -40.77 55.64 -6.32
N GLU A 813 -40.84 56.67 -5.48
CA GLU A 813 -42.05 57.46 -5.22
C GLU A 813 -42.45 58.31 -6.43
N ASP A 814 -41.49 58.94 -7.11
CA ASP A 814 -41.74 59.75 -8.31
C ASP A 814 -42.31 58.90 -9.45
N ILE A 815 -41.82 57.67 -9.62
CA ILE A 815 -42.31 56.71 -10.61
C ILE A 815 -43.78 56.33 -10.36
N ARG A 816 -44.21 56.22 -9.09
CA ARG A 816 -45.62 55.98 -8.72
C ARG A 816 -46.49 57.19 -9.06
N ASN A 817 -45.99 58.38 -8.76
CA ASN A 817 -46.70 59.64 -8.99
C ASN A 817 -46.95 59.91 -10.48
N ILE A 818 -46.13 59.34 -11.37
CA ILE A 818 -46.26 59.40 -12.83
C ILE A 818 -47.31 58.41 -13.38
N GLY A 819 -47.89 57.56 -12.53
CA GLY A 819 -48.97 56.64 -12.91
C GLY A 819 -48.53 55.21 -13.23
N VAL A 820 -47.29 54.84 -12.91
CA VAL A 820 -46.83 53.44 -12.98
C VAL A 820 -47.32 52.67 -11.74
N ARG A 821 -48.48 52.02 -11.85
CA ARG A 821 -49.13 51.28 -10.74
C ARG A 821 -48.75 49.80 -10.66
N LEU A 822 -48.32 49.20 -11.76
CA LEU A 822 -47.95 47.79 -11.81
C LEU A 822 -46.59 47.58 -11.11
N PRO A 823 -46.51 46.77 -10.03
CA PRO A 823 -45.28 46.58 -9.26
C PRO A 823 -44.09 46.12 -10.10
N GLY A 824 -44.33 45.22 -11.07
CA GLY A 824 -43.31 44.74 -12.00
C GLY A 824 -42.76 45.84 -12.92
N HIS A 825 -43.62 46.74 -13.41
CA HIS A 825 -43.20 47.87 -14.25
C HIS A 825 -42.42 48.90 -13.43
N LEU A 826 -42.92 49.20 -12.23
CA LEU A 826 -42.24 50.10 -11.29
C LEU A 826 -40.84 49.59 -10.94
N LYS A 827 -40.72 48.30 -10.61
CA LYS A 827 -39.44 47.66 -10.28
C LYS A 827 -38.50 47.67 -11.48
N ARG A 828 -38.99 47.41 -12.69
CA ARG A 828 -38.21 47.42 -13.92
C ARG A 828 -37.65 48.80 -14.27
N ILE A 829 -38.47 49.85 -14.14
CA ILE A 829 -38.05 51.25 -14.35
C ILE A 829 -37.06 51.65 -13.25
N ALA A 830 -37.37 51.38 -11.98
CA ALA A 830 -36.50 51.74 -10.85
C ALA A 830 -35.11 51.07 -10.92
N TYR A 831 -35.03 49.78 -11.28
CA TYR A 831 -33.73 49.12 -11.45
C TYR A 831 -32.95 49.61 -12.66
N SER A 832 -33.64 49.99 -13.74
CA SER A 832 -32.95 50.59 -14.89
C SER A 832 -32.31 51.93 -14.52
N ILE A 833 -33.01 52.78 -13.73
CA ILE A 833 -32.46 54.04 -13.21
C ILE A 833 -31.24 53.79 -12.32
N LEU A 834 -31.30 52.78 -11.44
CA LEU A 834 -30.15 52.40 -10.59
C LEU A 834 -28.95 51.94 -11.43
N GLY A 835 -29.17 51.16 -12.49
CA GLY A 835 -28.10 50.73 -13.40
C GLY A 835 -27.49 51.90 -14.18
N LEU A 836 -28.29 52.91 -14.55
CA LEU A 836 -27.80 54.12 -15.23
C LEU A 836 -26.96 55.01 -14.30
N LYS A 837 -27.29 55.08 -12.99
CA LYS A 837 -26.51 55.80 -11.97
C LYS A 837 -25.11 55.22 -11.77
N ASP A 838 -25.00 53.90 -11.80
CA ASP A 838 -23.73 53.18 -11.57
C ASP A 838 -22.72 53.41 -12.70
N GLN A 839 -23.21 53.49 -13.95
CA GLN A 839 -22.39 53.86 -15.12
C GLN A 839 -21.91 55.33 -15.10
N THR A 840 -22.71 56.25 -14.57
CA THR A 840 -22.29 57.66 -14.45
C THR A 840 -21.18 57.82 -13.40
N SER A 841 -21.14 56.94 -12.38
CA SER A 841 -20.07 56.95 -11.37
C SER A 841 -18.72 56.44 -11.93
N THR A 842 -18.75 55.42 -12.79
CA THR A 842 -17.54 54.81 -13.37
C THR A 842 -16.90 55.67 -14.47
N LEU A 843 -17.66 56.51 -15.17
CA LEU A 843 -17.15 57.49 -16.14
C LEU A 843 -16.44 58.70 -15.47
N SER A 844 -16.65 58.96 -14.18
CA SER A 844 -15.96 60.04 -13.45
C SER A 844 -14.53 59.70 -13.03
N VAL A 845 -14.12 58.42 -13.10
CA VAL A 845 -12.80 57.94 -12.66
C VAL A 845 -11.74 58.04 -13.77
N PHE A 846 -12.14 58.31 -15.02
CA PHE A 846 -11.24 58.42 -16.18
C PHE A 846 -11.06 59.85 -16.71
N ALA A 847 -11.43 60.87 -15.92
CA ALA A 847 -11.21 62.27 -16.24
C ALA A 847 -10.46 63.01 -15.11
N VAL A 848 -9.17 62.67 -14.93
CA VAL A 848 -8.11 63.54 -14.37
C VAL A 848 -6.80 63.17 -15.06
#